data_AF-A0A8D3DIA9-F1
#
_entry.id   AF-A0A8D3DIA9-F1
#
_cell.length_a   1.000
_cell.length_b   1.000
_cell.length_c   1.000
_cell.angle_alpha   90.00
_cell.angle_beta   90.00
_cell.angle_gamma   90.00
#
_symmetry.space_group_name_H-M   'P 1'
#
loop_
_entity.id
_entity.type
_entity.pdbx_description
1 polymer ?
#
loop_
_entity_poly.entity_id
_entity_poly.type
_entity_poly.pdbx_seq_one_letter_code
_entity_poly.pdbx_strand_id
1 'polypeptide(L)'
;MDLDDDTSVLSTLKSFNSFISLPEHPQRPSDHSATGSGILHNQYKRSMELLEAAEKVQSKNRYLQLDQEKKRMEMSHKRARFELERAVSDNARDLEHEVDRNQDLVGRIKKLEGRETDAAKNLCEQVEASRALRKNLDGLNKKIDERDSRLNTANQTISSMKDEIRELKQQMQNKDSTISAQTLENQELQEQLDLQRRKYQEVSQLCQSLQAAESSCSEHVIKIKELERRLAFQEEDIAIVKTVKLEVARLPDLEKELKRLRDDNAFLRESRENCSLLKEEVEGLRRKLERMEKTKEELVNMELEKERLAEKLKAWENLGQSTGLNIRKPDDLSREVIQIQQREIALKEQNYSLNSRVRSVERSQAELRAELSQQRSRTMEEQKKREAQDALVRRLQKRILLLTKERDGMRAILESYDSELAPTEYSPQLSKRLREAEDILQKTQNHNAEMEVRVHTYTNSKPQANACARTFFSSSRQKIEDLEAERQRLEEQNNILEMRLERHNLQGDYDPVKTRVLHLKMNPTSVAKQQRQQEVDALREEVTHLRELVRSLQDGGALVHSQDESSLHGSSLGLSLPPSKEVLDLRKQMESSELRNQRLKEVFQRKIQEFRTVCYVLTGYQIDITTENQYRLASVYAEHMDDSLLFKKGSSGSMQLMETEFSKTLGEMVALHLHHQKSIPAFLSAVTLDLFSRQTTL
;
A
#
# COMPACT_ATOMS: atom_id res chain seq x y z
N MET A 1 -44.39 25.55 -143.86
CA MET A 1 -44.73 24.89 -145.14
C MET A 1 -46.17 25.26 -145.44
N ASP A 2 -46.51 26.16 -146.36
CA ASP A 2 -45.76 26.73 -147.50
C ASP A 2 -45.29 25.65 -148.51
N LEU A 3 -45.42 25.73 -149.85
CA LEU A 3 -46.14 26.57 -150.86
C LEU A 3 -46.05 25.76 -152.21
N ASP A 4 -46.69 25.99 -153.38
CA ASP A 4 -47.65 26.96 -153.97
C ASP A 4 -48.89 26.16 -154.52
N ASP A 5 -49.92 26.60 -155.27
CA ASP A 5 -50.32 27.77 -156.11
C ASP A 5 -49.90 27.79 -157.62
N ASP A 6 -50.45 28.75 -158.40
CA ASP A 6 -50.41 28.99 -159.87
C ASP A 6 -51.23 28.06 -160.83
N THR A 7 -51.79 28.51 -161.98
CA THR A 7 -52.80 29.58 -162.28
C THR A 7 -53.29 29.44 -163.76
N SER A 8 -54.25 30.27 -164.20
CA SER A 8 -54.88 30.38 -165.55
C SER A 8 -55.83 29.22 -165.94
N VAL A 9 -57.09 29.39 -166.39
CA VAL A 9 -57.93 30.49 -166.96
C VAL A 9 -57.80 30.73 -168.48
N LEU A 10 -58.85 30.38 -169.21
CA LEU A 10 -59.25 31.03 -170.46
C LEU A 10 -60.79 31.02 -170.60
N SER A 11 -61.37 32.12 -171.06
CA SER A 11 -62.82 32.35 -171.09
C SER A 11 -63.36 32.50 -172.51
N THR A 12 -64.65 32.20 -172.72
CA THR A 12 -65.56 33.10 -173.46
C THR A 12 -67.04 32.72 -173.28
N LEU A 13 -67.92 33.66 -173.61
CA LEU A 13 -69.36 33.67 -173.36
C LEU A 13 -70.01 34.54 -174.48
N LYS A 14 -71.26 34.23 -174.91
CA LYS A 14 -72.20 34.98 -175.82
C LYS A 14 -72.72 34.10 -176.97
N SER A 15 -73.92 34.30 -177.55
CA SER A 15 -75.10 35.13 -177.17
C SER A 15 -76.37 34.72 -177.96
N PHE A 16 -77.50 35.37 -177.66
CA PHE A 16 -78.86 35.13 -178.19
C PHE A 16 -79.22 35.94 -179.46
N ASN A 17 -80.16 35.38 -180.26
CA ASN A 17 -81.23 36.02 -181.10
C ASN A 17 -81.00 36.94 -182.35
N SER A 18 -81.71 36.54 -183.43
CA SER A 18 -82.70 37.30 -184.27
C SER A 18 -82.37 38.19 -185.51
N PHE A 19 -83.01 37.81 -186.63
CA PHE A 19 -83.76 38.62 -187.67
C PHE A 19 -83.10 39.38 -188.88
N ILE A 20 -83.79 39.26 -190.05
CA ILE A 20 -83.96 40.16 -191.23
C ILE A 20 -83.01 40.11 -192.49
N SER A 21 -83.65 40.11 -193.68
CA SER A 21 -83.27 40.59 -195.05
C SER A 21 -82.70 39.65 -196.17
N LEU A 22 -83.00 40.03 -197.43
CA LEU A 22 -82.73 39.39 -198.75
C LEU A 22 -81.78 40.30 -199.60
N PRO A 23 -81.67 40.28 -200.98
CA PRO A 23 -81.96 39.27 -202.05
C PRO A 23 -80.86 39.14 -203.15
N GLU A 24 -81.03 38.27 -204.17
CA GLU A 24 -80.99 38.65 -205.63
C GLU A 24 -81.48 37.55 -206.62
N HIS A 25 -81.40 37.79 -207.94
CA HIS A 25 -82.18 37.14 -209.05
C HIS A 25 -81.29 37.03 -210.35
N PRO A 26 -81.73 36.95 -211.65
CA PRO A 26 -82.98 36.51 -212.34
C PRO A 26 -82.79 35.64 -213.63
N GLN A 27 -83.88 35.23 -214.33
CA GLN A 27 -84.20 35.53 -215.78
C GLN A 27 -85.31 34.63 -216.43
N ARG A 28 -86.16 35.16 -217.35
CA ARG A 28 -87.10 34.40 -218.25
C ARG A 28 -87.61 35.18 -219.50
N PRO A 29 -87.43 34.64 -220.73
CA PRO A 29 -88.21 34.91 -221.96
C PRO A 29 -89.04 33.65 -222.38
N SER A 30 -89.88 33.54 -223.43
CA SER A 30 -90.48 34.40 -224.50
C SER A 30 -91.67 33.61 -225.14
N ASP A 31 -92.54 34.21 -225.99
CA ASP A 31 -93.90 33.69 -226.32
C ASP A 31 -94.38 33.95 -227.79
N HIS A 32 -95.64 33.56 -228.13
CA HIS A 32 -96.48 33.92 -229.33
C HIS A 32 -96.34 33.10 -230.65
N SER A 33 -97.34 32.89 -231.56
CA SER A 33 -98.83 33.10 -231.57
C SER A 33 -99.58 32.47 -232.80
N ALA A 34 -100.92 32.28 -232.66
CA ALA A 34 -102.01 32.42 -233.68
C ALA A 34 -102.55 31.24 -234.59
N THR A 35 -103.89 31.04 -234.49
CA THR A 35 -104.93 30.63 -235.50
C THR A 35 -104.88 29.33 -236.35
N GLY A 36 -106.01 28.56 -236.36
CA GLY A 36 -106.44 27.78 -237.56
C GLY A 36 -107.16 26.43 -237.39
N SER A 37 -108.50 26.42 -237.37
CA SER A 37 -109.44 25.31 -237.74
C SER A 37 -109.14 23.82 -237.46
N GLY A 38 -109.66 23.31 -236.33
CA GLY A 38 -110.52 22.09 -236.25
C GLY A 38 -110.09 20.71 -236.80
N ILE A 39 -109.58 19.84 -235.91
CA ILE A 39 -109.87 18.38 -235.74
C ILE A 39 -109.09 17.95 -234.45
N LEU A 40 -109.76 17.44 -233.39
CA LEU A 40 -109.05 17.27 -232.09
C LEU A 40 -109.51 16.14 -231.12
N HIS A 41 -110.54 15.33 -231.42
CA HIS A 41 -111.13 14.47 -230.38
C HIS A 41 -110.25 13.30 -229.90
N ASN A 42 -109.48 12.65 -230.79
CA ASN A 42 -108.87 11.33 -230.51
C ASN A 42 -107.59 11.36 -229.66
N GLN A 43 -106.98 12.53 -229.42
CA GLN A 43 -105.64 12.58 -228.79
C GLN A 43 -105.67 12.49 -227.26
N TYR A 44 -106.77 12.92 -226.63
CA TYR A 44 -106.85 13.13 -225.18
C TYR A 44 -106.73 11.83 -224.35
N LYS A 45 -107.38 10.74 -224.81
CA LYS A 45 -107.52 9.50 -224.01
C LYS A 45 -106.19 8.82 -223.69
N ARG A 46 -105.19 8.95 -224.58
CA ARG A 46 -103.89 8.26 -224.48
C ARG A 46 -102.91 8.89 -223.48
N SER A 47 -103.19 10.11 -222.99
CA SER A 47 -102.30 10.82 -222.07
C SER A 47 -102.50 10.44 -220.59
N MET A 48 -103.65 9.85 -220.23
CA MET A 48 -104.04 9.68 -218.83
C MET A 48 -103.44 8.41 -218.20
N GLU A 49 -103.40 7.31 -218.97
CA GLU A 49 -102.87 6.00 -218.52
C GLU A 49 -101.37 6.04 -218.14
N LEU A 50 -100.60 6.97 -218.72
CA LEU A 50 -99.17 7.15 -218.42
C LEU A 50 -98.91 7.84 -217.07
N LEU A 51 -99.84 8.65 -216.57
CA LEU A 51 -99.69 9.37 -215.30
C LEU A 51 -99.83 8.42 -214.09
N GLU A 52 -100.86 7.57 -214.08
CA GLU A 52 -101.08 6.60 -212.99
C GLU A 52 -99.91 5.61 -212.82
N ALA A 53 -99.21 5.30 -213.92
CA ALA A 53 -98.03 4.44 -213.89
C ALA A 53 -96.85 5.12 -213.16
N ALA A 54 -96.67 6.43 -213.32
CA ALA A 54 -95.58 7.18 -212.70
C ALA A 54 -95.74 7.30 -211.17
N GLU A 55 -96.96 7.56 -210.68
CA GLU A 55 -97.23 7.68 -209.24
C GLU A 55 -96.96 6.38 -208.46
N LYS A 56 -97.26 5.23 -209.08
CA LYS A 56 -96.97 3.88 -208.52
C LYS A 56 -95.46 3.61 -208.40
N VAL A 57 -94.63 4.22 -209.25
CA VAL A 57 -93.15 4.13 -209.13
C VAL A 57 -92.62 5.07 -208.05
N GLN A 58 -93.10 6.32 -208.00
CA GLN A 58 -92.65 7.30 -207.00
C GLN A 58 -92.97 6.87 -205.56
N SER A 59 -94.20 6.40 -205.32
CA SER A 59 -94.63 5.88 -204.01
C SER A 59 -93.78 4.69 -203.54
N LYS A 60 -93.46 3.75 -204.44
CA LYS A 60 -92.62 2.58 -204.13
C LYS A 60 -91.16 2.95 -203.83
N ASN A 61 -90.60 3.95 -204.51
CA ASN A 61 -89.27 4.49 -204.19
C ASN A 61 -89.23 5.15 -202.80
N ARG A 62 -90.26 5.94 -202.46
CA ARG A 62 -90.36 6.63 -201.17
C ARG A 62 -90.46 5.65 -199.99
N TYR A 63 -91.13 4.51 -200.18
CA TYR A 63 -91.15 3.42 -199.19
C TYR A 63 -89.77 2.80 -198.96
N LEU A 64 -89.01 2.52 -200.03
CA LEU A 64 -87.67 1.92 -199.93
C LEU A 64 -86.65 2.83 -199.22
N GLN A 65 -86.76 4.14 -199.40
CA GLN A 65 -85.92 5.12 -198.68
C GLN A 65 -86.19 5.05 -197.16
N LEU A 66 -87.46 5.08 -196.75
CA LEU A 66 -87.86 5.02 -195.34
C LEU A 66 -87.48 3.69 -194.66
N ASP A 67 -87.54 2.56 -195.36
CA ASP A 67 -87.08 1.26 -194.86
C ASP A 67 -85.54 1.23 -194.66
N GLN A 68 -84.77 1.84 -195.56
CA GLN A 68 -83.32 1.98 -195.39
C GLN A 68 -82.95 2.90 -194.21
N GLU A 69 -83.65 4.02 -194.05
CA GLU A 69 -83.46 4.93 -192.90
C GLU A 69 -83.83 4.25 -191.58
N LYS A 70 -84.97 3.56 -191.51
CA LYS A 70 -85.36 2.74 -190.35
C LYS A 70 -84.26 1.74 -189.97
N LYS A 71 -83.74 0.99 -190.93
CA LYS A 71 -82.67 -0.01 -190.69
C LYS A 71 -81.36 0.63 -190.21
N ARG A 72 -81.01 1.82 -190.71
CA ARG A 72 -79.87 2.60 -190.20
C ARG A 72 -80.10 3.03 -188.75
N MET A 73 -81.28 3.55 -188.43
CA MET A 73 -81.64 3.98 -187.06
C MET A 73 -81.67 2.80 -186.08
N GLU A 74 -82.24 1.65 -186.45
CA GLU A 74 -82.22 0.44 -185.61
C GLU A 74 -80.80 -0.06 -185.33
N MET A 75 -79.91 -0.04 -186.32
CA MET A 75 -78.50 -0.42 -186.12
C MET A 75 -77.74 0.62 -185.28
N SER A 76 -78.06 1.91 -185.42
CA SER A 76 -77.50 2.97 -184.57
C SER A 76 -77.94 2.82 -183.11
N HIS A 77 -79.22 2.53 -182.86
CA HIS A 77 -79.76 2.32 -181.51
C HIS A 77 -79.20 1.04 -180.86
N LYS A 78 -78.95 -0.01 -181.65
CA LYS A 78 -78.25 -1.22 -181.16
C LYS A 78 -76.81 -0.93 -180.74
N ARG A 79 -76.07 -0.12 -181.51
CA ARG A 79 -74.71 0.34 -181.14
C ARG A 79 -74.70 1.18 -179.87
N ALA A 80 -75.50 2.25 -179.83
CA ALA A 80 -75.58 3.12 -178.66
C ALA A 80 -75.99 2.37 -177.38
N ARG A 81 -76.90 1.39 -177.49
CA ARG A 81 -77.24 0.51 -176.36
C ARG A 81 -76.03 -0.35 -175.95
N PHE A 82 -75.35 -1.02 -176.88
CA PHE A 82 -74.18 -1.86 -176.58
C PHE A 82 -73.03 -1.04 -175.98
N GLU A 83 -72.83 0.20 -176.46
CA GLU A 83 -71.82 1.14 -175.95
C GLU A 83 -72.14 1.58 -174.51
N LEU A 84 -73.40 1.89 -174.19
CA LEU A 84 -73.86 2.17 -172.82
C LEU A 84 -73.78 0.94 -171.91
N GLU A 85 -74.23 -0.22 -172.39
CA GLU A 85 -74.23 -1.50 -171.65
C GLU A 85 -72.79 -1.96 -171.36
N ARG A 86 -71.85 -1.72 -172.29
CA ARG A 86 -70.41 -1.86 -172.07
C ARG A 86 -69.88 -0.83 -171.07
N ALA A 87 -70.18 0.46 -171.22
CA ALA A 87 -69.68 1.49 -170.31
C ALA A 87 -70.16 1.27 -168.86
N VAL A 88 -71.39 0.78 -168.68
CA VAL A 88 -71.89 0.34 -167.36
C VAL A 88 -71.14 -0.90 -166.87
N SER A 89 -70.86 -1.89 -167.73
CA SER A 89 -70.07 -3.07 -167.35
C SER A 89 -68.61 -2.76 -167.02
N ASP A 90 -68.00 -1.76 -167.67
CA ASP A 90 -66.61 -1.37 -167.43
C ASP A 90 -66.54 -0.51 -166.14
N ASN A 91 -67.42 0.48 -165.96
CA ASN A 91 -67.57 1.23 -164.69
C ASN A 91 -67.88 0.33 -163.47
N ALA A 92 -68.64 -0.74 -163.66
CA ALA A 92 -68.95 -1.69 -162.59
C ALA A 92 -67.70 -2.44 -162.10
N ARG A 93 -66.79 -2.81 -163.01
CA ARG A 93 -65.49 -3.44 -162.66
C ARG A 93 -64.58 -2.47 -161.94
N ASP A 94 -64.53 -1.21 -162.38
CA ASP A 94 -63.72 -0.19 -161.71
C ASP A 94 -64.20 0.06 -160.27
N LEU A 95 -65.52 0.09 -160.05
CA LEU A 95 -66.10 0.16 -158.70
C LEU A 95 -65.84 -1.10 -157.86
N GLU A 96 -65.91 -2.29 -158.45
CA GLU A 96 -65.57 -3.56 -157.78
C GLU A 96 -64.09 -3.58 -157.35
N HIS A 97 -63.18 -3.17 -158.24
CA HIS A 97 -61.75 -3.02 -157.94
C HIS A 97 -61.45 -1.96 -156.87
N GLU A 98 -62.18 -0.84 -156.84
CA GLU A 98 -62.05 0.13 -155.74
C GLU A 98 -62.63 -0.40 -154.42
N VAL A 99 -63.71 -1.18 -154.45
CA VAL A 99 -64.23 -1.87 -153.26
C VAL A 99 -63.21 -2.89 -152.73
N ASP A 100 -62.57 -3.67 -153.60
CA ASP A 100 -61.49 -4.60 -153.21
C ASP A 100 -60.29 -3.86 -152.61
N ARG A 101 -59.82 -2.78 -153.26
CA ARG A 101 -58.73 -1.92 -152.74
C ARG A 101 -59.07 -1.37 -151.36
N ASN A 102 -60.29 -0.91 -151.15
CA ASN A 102 -60.75 -0.39 -149.85
C ASN A 102 -60.86 -1.50 -148.80
N GLN A 103 -61.32 -2.71 -149.15
CA GLN A 103 -61.30 -3.87 -148.24
C GLN A 103 -59.87 -4.24 -147.84
N ASP A 104 -58.93 -4.23 -148.79
CA ASP A 104 -57.52 -4.56 -148.55
C ASP A 104 -56.83 -3.49 -147.67
N LEU A 105 -57.15 -2.20 -147.88
CA LEU A 105 -56.71 -1.10 -147.01
C LEU A 105 -57.30 -1.20 -145.59
N VAL A 106 -58.60 -1.47 -145.44
CA VAL A 106 -59.24 -1.72 -144.14
C VAL A 106 -58.62 -2.95 -143.45
N GLY A 107 -58.28 -3.99 -144.22
CA GLY A 107 -57.56 -5.18 -143.73
C GLY A 107 -56.15 -4.88 -143.26
N ARG A 108 -55.46 -3.91 -143.88
CA ARG A 108 -54.14 -3.41 -143.42
C ARG A 108 -54.26 -2.53 -142.18
N ILE A 109 -55.24 -1.63 -142.15
CA ILE A 109 -55.54 -0.77 -140.99
C ILE A 109 -55.81 -1.63 -139.76
N LYS A 110 -56.72 -2.60 -139.82
CA LYS A 110 -57.00 -3.53 -138.71
C LYS A 110 -55.79 -4.33 -138.22
N LYS A 111 -54.84 -4.65 -139.10
CA LYS A 111 -53.57 -5.30 -138.74
C LYS A 111 -52.58 -4.33 -138.07
N LEU A 112 -52.63 -3.04 -138.40
CA LEU A 112 -51.85 -2.00 -137.73
C LEU A 112 -52.45 -1.64 -136.37
N GLU A 113 -53.77 -1.41 -136.29
CA GLU A 113 -54.53 -1.23 -135.04
C GLU A 113 -54.29 -2.38 -134.06
N GLY A 114 -54.38 -3.64 -134.54
CA GLY A 114 -54.07 -4.81 -133.72
C GLY A 114 -52.66 -4.75 -133.12
N ARG A 115 -51.64 -4.54 -133.98
CA ARG A 115 -50.24 -4.39 -133.55
C ARG A 115 -50.01 -3.21 -132.61
N GLU A 116 -50.73 -2.10 -132.79
CA GLU A 116 -50.67 -0.94 -131.90
C GLU A 116 -51.29 -1.27 -130.53
N THR A 117 -52.45 -1.93 -130.48
CA THR A 117 -53.04 -2.35 -129.19
C THR A 117 -52.18 -3.38 -128.47
N ASP A 118 -51.52 -4.29 -129.18
CA ASP A 118 -50.61 -5.28 -128.58
C ASP A 118 -49.31 -4.62 -128.10
N ALA A 119 -48.75 -3.67 -128.86
CA ALA A 119 -47.62 -2.85 -128.40
C ALA A 119 -47.99 -2.00 -127.17
N ALA A 120 -49.20 -1.44 -127.13
CA ALA A 120 -49.71 -0.67 -125.99
C ALA A 120 -49.92 -1.53 -124.74
N LYS A 121 -50.44 -2.77 -124.87
CA LYS A 121 -50.52 -3.75 -123.78
C LYS A 121 -49.13 -4.07 -123.24
N ASN A 122 -48.20 -4.47 -124.11
CA ASN A 122 -46.83 -4.81 -123.75
C ASN A 122 -46.12 -3.64 -123.03
N LEU A 123 -46.30 -2.41 -123.51
CA LEU A 123 -45.75 -1.21 -122.87
C LEU A 123 -46.41 -0.93 -121.52
N CYS A 124 -47.72 -1.12 -121.40
CA CYS A 124 -48.45 -0.99 -120.13
C CYS A 124 -47.92 -1.99 -119.11
N GLU A 125 -47.85 -3.28 -119.46
CA GLU A 125 -47.29 -4.35 -118.62
C GLU A 125 -45.84 -4.06 -118.21
N GLN A 126 -45.00 -3.57 -119.13
CA GLN A 126 -43.63 -3.16 -118.83
C GLN A 126 -43.56 -1.97 -117.86
N VAL A 127 -44.47 -0.99 -117.99
CA VAL A 127 -44.59 0.15 -117.08
C VAL A 127 -45.10 -0.29 -115.70
N GLU A 128 -46.05 -1.23 -115.63
CA GLU A 128 -46.59 -1.77 -114.39
C GLU A 128 -45.56 -2.63 -113.64
N ALA A 129 -44.83 -3.50 -114.35
CA ALA A 129 -43.69 -4.24 -113.82
C ALA A 129 -42.59 -3.30 -113.31
N SER A 130 -42.26 -2.25 -114.08
CA SER A 130 -41.31 -1.21 -113.65
C SER A 130 -41.80 -0.45 -112.41
N ARG A 131 -43.10 -0.17 -112.30
CA ARG A 131 -43.73 0.48 -111.15
C ARG A 131 -43.73 -0.43 -109.91
N ALA A 132 -43.93 -1.73 -110.08
CA ALA A 132 -43.83 -2.72 -109.02
C ALA A 132 -42.37 -2.89 -108.53
N LEU A 133 -41.40 -2.98 -109.45
CA LEU A 133 -39.98 -3.03 -109.11
C LEU A 133 -39.53 -1.78 -108.36
N ARG A 134 -39.95 -0.58 -108.79
CA ARG A 134 -39.68 0.67 -108.05
C ARG A 134 -40.26 0.64 -106.63
N LYS A 135 -41.54 0.29 -106.46
CA LYS A 135 -42.17 0.14 -105.13
C LYS A 135 -41.42 -0.87 -104.23
N ASN A 136 -40.92 -1.96 -104.81
CA ASN A 136 -40.12 -2.95 -104.08
C ASN A 136 -38.75 -2.40 -103.67
N LEU A 137 -38.07 -1.64 -104.55
CA LEU A 137 -36.82 -0.95 -104.21
C LEU A 137 -37.04 0.13 -103.15
N ASP A 138 -38.07 0.95 -103.26
CA ASP A 138 -38.45 1.96 -102.25
C ASP A 138 -38.74 1.30 -100.89
N GLY A 139 -39.41 0.14 -100.90
CA GLY A 139 -39.70 -0.66 -99.72
C GLY A 139 -38.50 -1.41 -99.13
N LEU A 140 -37.44 -1.65 -99.91
CA LEU A 140 -36.16 -2.19 -99.45
C LEU A 140 -35.27 -1.07 -98.89
N ASN A 141 -35.19 0.07 -99.58
CA ASN A 141 -34.46 1.25 -99.12
C ASN A 141 -34.97 1.71 -97.75
N LYS A 142 -36.29 1.84 -97.56
CA LYS A 142 -36.87 2.15 -96.24
C LYS A 142 -36.49 1.14 -95.16
N LYS A 143 -36.37 -0.16 -95.49
CA LYS A 143 -35.91 -1.19 -94.55
C LYS A 143 -34.40 -1.10 -94.27
N ILE A 144 -33.61 -0.52 -95.16
CA ILE A 144 -32.19 -0.21 -94.94
C ILE A 144 -32.11 1.03 -94.04
N ASP A 145 -32.82 2.12 -94.35
CA ASP A 145 -32.90 3.34 -93.53
C ASP A 145 -33.35 3.03 -92.08
N GLU A 146 -34.38 2.16 -91.93
CA GLU A 146 -34.86 1.67 -90.63
C GLU A 146 -33.84 0.78 -89.89
N ARG A 147 -32.90 0.14 -90.59
CA ARG A 147 -31.85 -0.67 -89.97
C ARG A 147 -30.64 0.18 -89.61
N ASP A 148 -30.25 1.12 -90.46
CA ASP A 148 -29.12 2.02 -90.23
C ASP A 148 -29.45 3.02 -89.11
N SER A 149 -30.69 3.51 -89.02
CA SER A 149 -31.15 4.29 -87.86
C SER A 149 -31.12 3.49 -86.56
N ARG A 150 -31.56 2.23 -86.55
CA ARG A 150 -31.46 1.32 -85.38
C ARG A 150 -30.01 0.97 -85.03
N LEU A 151 -29.14 0.83 -86.02
CA LEU A 151 -27.72 0.57 -85.85
C LEU A 151 -26.99 1.80 -85.31
N ASN A 152 -27.39 3.01 -85.73
CA ASN A 152 -26.88 4.26 -85.21
C ASN A 152 -27.30 4.50 -83.75
N THR A 153 -28.56 4.23 -83.37
CA THR A 153 -28.96 4.33 -81.95
C THR A 153 -28.29 3.27 -81.08
N ALA A 154 -28.09 2.04 -81.58
CA ALA A 154 -27.30 1.01 -80.90
C ALA A 154 -25.81 1.41 -80.77
N ASN A 155 -25.22 2.04 -81.78
CA ASN A 155 -23.85 2.56 -81.69
C ASN A 155 -23.73 3.72 -80.69
N GLN A 156 -24.75 4.57 -80.58
CA GLN A 156 -24.79 5.65 -79.59
C GLN A 156 -24.87 5.11 -78.15
N THR A 157 -25.72 4.11 -77.87
CA THR A 157 -25.77 3.47 -76.54
C THR A 157 -24.51 2.65 -76.24
N ILE A 158 -23.92 1.99 -77.25
CA ILE A 158 -22.60 1.35 -77.11
C ILE A 158 -21.50 2.39 -76.82
N SER A 159 -21.60 3.62 -77.33
CA SER A 159 -20.68 4.70 -76.95
C SER A 159 -20.89 5.12 -75.49
N SER A 160 -22.14 5.45 -75.08
CA SER A 160 -22.38 5.88 -73.69
C SER A 160 -21.96 4.82 -72.69
N MET A 161 -22.26 3.54 -72.94
CA MET A 161 -21.80 2.43 -72.09
C MET A 161 -20.27 2.31 -72.08
N LYS A 162 -19.56 2.60 -73.18
CA LYS A 162 -18.08 2.65 -73.19
C LYS A 162 -17.53 3.85 -72.42
N ASP A 163 -18.26 4.96 -72.39
CA ASP A 163 -17.90 6.16 -71.65
C ASP A 163 -18.14 5.97 -70.14
N GLU A 164 -19.30 5.42 -69.76
CA GLU A 164 -19.62 4.95 -68.40
C GLU A 164 -18.59 3.92 -67.90
N ILE A 165 -18.21 2.93 -68.73
CA ILE A 165 -17.15 1.96 -68.38
C ILE A 165 -15.78 2.62 -68.24
N ARG A 166 -15.47 3.67 -69.02
CA ARG A 166 -14.23 4.44 -68.85
C ARG A 166 -14.23 5.24 -67.55
N GLU A 167 -15.33 5.92 -67.25
CA GLU A 167 -15.47 6.68 -66.01
C GLU A 167 -15.41 5.76 -64.77
N LEU A 168 -16.18 4.67 -64.76
CA LEU A 168 -16.16 3.70 -63.65
C LEU A 168 -14.78 3.08 -63.44
N LYS A 169 -14.02 2.81 -64.51
CA LYS A 169 -12.62 2.36 -64.39
C LYS A 169 -11.71 3.43 -63.77
N GLN A 170 -11.88 4.69 -64.17
CA GLN A 170 -11.12 5.81 -63.58
C GLN A 170 -11.52 6.02 -62.11
N GLN A 171 -12.81 5.91 -61.77
CA GLN A 171 -13.29 5.97 -60.40
C GLN A 171 -12.71 4.82 -59.55
N MET A 172 -12.67 3.57 -60.06
CA MET A 172 -12.01 2.46 -59.36
C MET A 172 -10.51 2.71 -59.18
N GLN A 173 -9.78 3.10 -60.23
CA GLN A 173 -8.35 3.38 -60.15
C GLN A 173 -8.05 4.51 -59.13
N ASN A 174 -8.89 5.55 -59.09
CA ASN A 174 -8.79 6.59 -58.07
C ASN A 174 -9.04 6.02 -56.67
N LYS A 175 -10.04 5.16 -56.48
CA LYS A 175 -10.30 4.48 -55.18
C LYS A 175 -9.15 3.59 -54.77
N ASP A 176 -8.61 2.76 -55.66
CA ASP A 176 -7.45 1.91 -55.42
C ASP A 176 -6.22 2.74 -55.01
N SER A 177 -6.01 3.89 -55.64
CA SER A 177 -4.93 4.82 -55.25
C SER A 177 -5.13 5.41 -53.85
N THR A 178 -6.37 5.78 -53.48
CA THR A 178 -6.68 6.27 -52.12
C THR A 178 -6.57 5.17 -51.06
N ILE A 179 -6.95 3.93 -51.40
CA ILE A 179 -6.77 2.77 -50.51
C ILE A 179 -5.28 2.49 -50.34
N SER A 180 -4.49 2.54 -51.41
CA SER A 180 -3.03 2.35 -51.33
C SER A 180 -2.33 3.43 -50.50
N ALA A 181 -2.77 4.68 -50.59
CA ALA A 181 -2.25 5.75 -49.74
C ALA A 181 -2.60 5.52 -48.27
N GLN A 182 -3.87 5.16 -47.98
CA GLN A 182 -4.33 4.85 -46.64
C GLN A 182 -3.66 3.60 -46.05
N THR A 183 -3.33 2.57 -46.83
CA THR A 183 -2.61 1.39 -46.31
C THR A 183 -1.16 1.70 -45.97
N LEU A 184 -0.51 2.64 -46.68
CA LEU A 184 0.82 3.15 -46.31
C LEU A 184 0.75 4.01 -45.03
N GLU A 185 -0.19 4.94 -44.94
CA GLU A 185 -0.41 5.75 -43.73
C GLU A 185 -0.67 4.87 -42.48
N ASN A 186 -1.49 3.82 -42.62
CA ASN A 186 -1.72 2.86 -41.54
C ASN A 186 -0.47 2.03 -41.19
N GLN A 187 0.42 1.74 -42.15
CA GLN A 187 1.70 1.08 -41.88
C GLN A 187 2.66 2.01 -41.14
N GLU A 188 2.81 3.26 -41.56
CA GLU A 188 3.64 4.26 -40.87
C GLU A 188 3.15 4.52 -39.43
N LEU A 189 1.83 4.62 -39.22
CA LEU A 189 1.25 4.75 -37.88
C LEU A 189 1.44 3.50 -37.02
N GLN A 190 1.37 2.30 -37.61
CA GLN A 190 1.64 1.05 -36.91
C GLN A 190 3.13 0.92 -36.52
N GLU A 191 4.06 1.29 -37.39
CA GLU A 191 5.50 1.33 -37.07
C GLU A 191 5.82 2.35 -35.97
N GLN A 192 5.18 3.53 -36.01
CA GLN A 192 5.29 4.52 -34.92
C GLN A 192 4.74 3.97 -33.60
N LEU A 193 3.58 3.30 -33.62
CA LEU A 193 2.99 2.66 -32.44
C LEU A 193 3.92 1.60 -31.84
N ASP A 194 4.48 0.73 -32.67
CA ASP A 194 5.38 -0.34 -32.21
C ASP A 194 6.75 0.19 -31.79
N LEU A 195 7.23 1.30 -32.36
CA LEU A 195 8.40 2.02 -31.84
C LEU A 195 8.15 2.62 -30.45
N GLN A 196 6.97 3.21 -30.20
CA GLN A 196 6.61 3.71 -28.88
C GLN A 196 6.42 2.56 -27.87
N ARG A 197 5.87 1.43 -28.29
CA ARG A 197 5.77 0.21 -27.46
C ARG A 197 7.14 -0.33 -27.06
N ARG A 198 8.11 -0.37 -27.98
CA ARG A 198 9.51 -0.77 -27.67
C ARG A 198 10.14 0.19 -26.65
N LYS A 199 10.03 1.51 -26.87
CA LYS A 199 10.52 2.52 -25.91
C LYS A 199 9.87 2.38 -24.52
N TYR A 200 8.57 2.11 -24.46
CA TYR A 200 7.88 1.85 -23.20
C TYR A 200 8.36 0.55 -22.51
N GLN A 201 8.63 -0.51 -23.28
CA GLN A 201 9.22 -1.74 -22.77
C GLN A 201 10.65 -1.54 -22.25
N GLU A 202 11.49 -0.81 -22.99
CA GLU A 202 12.85 -0.42 -22.59
C GLU A 202 12.85 0.39 -21.28
N VAL A 203 11.99 1.42 -21.18
CA VAL A 203 11.83 2.21 -19.95
C VAL A 203 11.28 1.35 -18.80
N SER A 204 10.34 0.45 -19.05
CA SER A 204 9.78 -0.46 -18.03
C SER A 204 10.86 -1.43 -17.49
N GLN A 205 11.69 -2.00 -18.37
CA GLN A 205 12.84 -2.82 -17.99
C GLN A 205 13.88 -2.01 -17.21
N LEU A 206 14.15 -0.76 -17.63
CA LEU A 206 15.08 0.12 -16.92
C LEU A 206 14.57 0.43 -15.51
N CYS A 207 13.29 0.77 -15.35
CA CYS A 207 12.66 0.97 -14.03
C CYS A 207 12.71 -0.28 -13.15
N GLN A 208 12.48 -1.48 -13.71
CA GLN A 208 12.63 -2.74 -12.97
C GLN A 208 14.08 -2.97 -12.51
N SER A 209 15.06 -2.68 -13.37
CA SER A 209 16.49 -2.79 -13.03
C SER A 209 16.92 -1.77 -11.96
N LEU A 210 16.37 -0.55 -12.02
CA LEU A 210 16.58 0.49 -11.02
C LEU A 210 15.98 0.06 -9.67
N GLN A 211 14.74 -0.43 -9.67
CA GLN A 211 14.05 -0.88 -8.45
C GLN A 211 14.78 -2.07 -7.79
N ALA A 212 15.35 -2.98 -8.57
CA ALA A 212 16.18 -4.08 -8.06
C ALA A 212 17.53 -3.60 -7.49
N ALA A 213 18.14 -2.57 -8.10
CA ALA A 213 19.33 -1.91 -7.56
C ALA A 213 19.03 -1.12 -6.28
N GLU A 214 17.88 -0.46 -6.20
CA GLU A 214 17.40 0.24 -5.00
C GLU A 214 17.12 -0.74 -3.85
N SER A 215 16.48 -1.90 -4.12
CA SER A 215 16.23 -2.91 -3.08
C SER A 215 17.55 -3.49 -2.56
N SER A 216 18.48 -3.88 -3.45
CA SER A 216 19.83 -4.33 -3.08
C SER A 216 20.60 -3.27 -2.29
N CYS A 217 20.54 -2.00 -2.71
CA CYS A 217 21.16 -0.89 -1.97
C CYS A 217 20.53 -0.73 -0.57
N SER A 218 19.20 -0.88 -0.44
CA SER A 218 18.52 -0.82 0.85
C SER A 218 18.93 -1.96 1.79
N GLU A 219 19.11 -3.17 1.28
CA GLU A 219 19.63 -4.33 2.01
C GLU A 219 21.08 -4.08 2.48
N HIS A 220 21.93 -3.53 1.61
CA HIS A 220 23.29 -3.14 1.97
C HIS A 220 23.31 -2.04 3.05
N VAL A 221 22.45 -1.02 2.97
CA VAL A 221 22.32 0.02 4.00
C VAL A 221 21.81 -0.55 5.34
N ILE A 222 20.88 -1.50 5.32
CA ILE A 222 20.44 -2.23 6.53
C ILE A 222 21.61 -3.04 7.10
N LYS A 223 22.40 -3.71 6.25
CA LYS A 223 23.54 -4.52 6.69
C LYS A 223 24.67 -3.67 7.27
N ILE A 224 24.96 -2.51 6.67
CA ILE A 224 25.92 -1.54 7.22
C ILE A 224 25.46 -1.10 8.61
N LYS A 225 24.20 -0.69 8.78
CA LYS A 225 23.63 -0.30 10.09
C LYS A 225 23.64 -1.42 11.13
N GLU A 226 23.55 -2.68 10.70
CA GLU A 226 23.69 -3.83 11.59
C GLU A 226 25.16 -4.03 12.04
N LEU A 227 26.11 -3.86 11.12
CA LEU A 227 27.55 -3.95 11.40
C LEU A 227 28.04 -2.78 12.27
N GLU A 228 27.58 -1.56 12.02
CA GLU A 228 27.84 -0.37 12.84
C GLU A 228 27.40 -0.60 14.30
N ARG A 229 26.18 -1.12 14.51
CA ARG A 229 25.69 -1.47 15.86
C ARG A 229 26.53 -2.55 16.53
N ARG A 230 26.88 -3.62 15.79
CA ARG A 230 27.74 -4.70 16.30
C ARG A 230 29.12 -4.19 16.69
N LEU A 231 29.67 -3.24 15.94
CA LEU A 231 30.97 -2.62 16.22
C LEU A 231 30.89 -1.69 17.45
N ALA A 232 29.84 -0.87 17.57
CA ALA A 232 29.60 -0.04 18.75
C ALA A 232 29.49 -0.88 20.04
N PHE A 233 28.73 -1.99 20.02
CA PHE A 233 28.68 -2.92 21.16
C PHE A 233 30.05 -3.54 21.47
N GLN A 234 30.87 -3.85 20.46
CA GLN A 234 32.25 -4.33 20.69
C GLN A 234 33.16 -3.25 21.28
N GLU A 235 32.98 -1.98 20.93
CA GLU A 235 33.70 -0.86 21.55
C GLU A 235 33.28 -0.63 23.01
N GLU A 236 31.99 -0.77 23.33
CA GLU A 236 31.44 -0.77 24.69
C GLU A 236 32.00 -1.95 25.52
N ASP A 237 31.96 -3.18 25.00
CA ASP A 237 32.56 -4.37 25.63
C ASP A 237 34.07 -4.17 25.89
N ILE A 238 34.80 -3.61 24.92
CA ILE A 238 36.23 -3.29 25.06
C ILE A 238 36.46 -2.22 26.14
N ALA A 239 35.57 -1.24 26.28
CA ALA A 239 35.64 -0.24 27.34
C ALA A 239 35.37 -0.86 28.72
N ILE A 240 34.34 -1.69 28.86
CA ILE A 240 34.02 -2.43 30.09
C ILE A 240 35.21 -3.33 30.48
N VAL A 241 35.76 -4.10 29.53
CA VAL A 241 36.91 -4.98 29.76
C VAL A 241 38.18 -4.19 30.15
N LYS A 242 38.38 -2.97 29.63
CA LYS A 242 39.47 -2.09 30.10
C LYS A 242 39.25 -1.65 31.55
N THR A 243 38.05 -1.21 31.91
CA THR A 243 37.71 -0.80 33.29
C THR A 243 37.87 -1.95 34.27
N VAL A 244 37.29 -3.12 33.98
CA VAL A 244 37.43 -4.32 34.81
C VAL A 244 38.90 -4.75 34.94
N LYS A 245 39.71 -4.65 33.87
CA LYS A 245 41.16 -4.92 33.96
C LYS A 245 41.90 -3.92 34.87
N LEU A 246 41.50 -2.65 34.88
CA LEU A 246 42.08 -1.64 35.78
C LEU A 246 41.67 -1.87 37.25
N GLU A 247 40.44 -2.32 37.50
CA GLU A 247 39.98 -2.69 38.84
C GLU A 247 40.66 -3.96 39.35
N VAL A 248 40.72 -5.02 38.52
CA VAL A 248 41.46 -6.26 38.83
C VAL A 248 42.95 -5.98 39.05
N ALA A 249 43.56 -5.03 38.33
CA ALA A 249 44.95 -4.62 38.56
C ALA A 249 45.16 -3.87 39.88
N ARG A 250 44.12 -3.28 40.48
CA ARG A 250 44.18 -2.64 41.81
C ARG A 250 43.99 -3.63 42.97
N LEU A 251 43.31 -4.75 42.75
CA LEU A 251 43.07 -5.75 43.81
C LEU A 251 44.35 -6.23 44.52
N PRO A 252 45.48 -6.53 43.84
CA PRO A 252 46.72 -6.93 44.51
C PRO A 252 47.31 -5.86 45.43
N ASP A 253 47.08 -4.57 45.16
CA ASP A 253 47.58 -3.48 46.01
C ASP A 253 46.66 -3.23 47.21
N LEU A 254 45.34 -3.30 47.01
CA LEU A 254 44.37 -3.34 48.10
C LEU A 254 44.57 -4.57 49.01
N GLU A 255 44.96 -5.72 48.46
CA GLU A 255 45.34 -6.89 49.26
C GLU A 255 46.60 -6.69 50.08
N LYS A 256 47.63 -6.00 49.53
CA LYS A 256 48.86 -5.66 50.27
C LYS A 256 48.54 -4.68 51.39
N GLU A 257 47.68 -3.70 51.15
CA GLU A 257 47.23 -2.73 52.15
C GLU A 257 46.38 -3.41 53.24
N LEU A 258 45.44 -4.29 52.87
CA LEU A 258 44.67 -5.10 53.84
C LEU A 258 45.55 -6.09 54.62
N LYS A 259 46.67 -6.57 54.06
CA LYS A 259 47.67 -7.35 54.81
C LYS A 259 48.41 -6.46 55.81
N ARG A 260 49.03 -5.36 55.37
CA ARG A 260 49.68 -4.36 56.24
C ARG A 260 48.77 -3.91 57.39
N LEU A 261 47.53 -3.50 57.10
CA LEU A 261 46.57 -3.06 58.12
C LEU A 261 46.18 -4.17 59.11
N ARG A 262 46.25 -5.46 58.73
CA ARG A 262 46.06 -6.59 59.65
C ARG A 262 47.30 -6.82 60.50
N ASP A 263 48.48 -6.74 59.90
CA ASP A 263 49.78 -6.91 60.57
C ASP A 263 50.01 -5.78 61.59
N ASP A 264 49.74 -4.53 61.22
CA ASP A 264 49.72 -3.35 62.09
C ASP A 264 48.70 -3.51 63.23
N ASN A 265 47.50 -4.03 62.94
CA ASN A 265 46.49 -4.32 63.96
C ASN A 265 46.93 -5.43 64.93
N ALA A 266 47.69 -6.43 64.46
CA ALA A 266 48.25 -7.47 65.32
C ALA A 266 49.35 -6.90 66.22
N PHE A 267 50.29 -6.15 65.64
CA PHE A 267 51.35 -5.46 66.39
C PHE A 267 50.80 -4.48 67.43
N LEU A 268 49.75 -3.71 67.12
CA LEU A 268 49.11 -2.80 68.07
C LEU A 268 48.36 -3.53 69.20
N ARG A 269 47.88 -4.76 68.97
CA ARG A 269 47.29 -5.60 70.04
C ARG A 269 48.38 -6.17 70.93
N GLU A 270 49.43 -6.75 70.36
CA GLU A 270 50.59 -7.25 71.10
C GLU A 270 51.26 -6.13 71.92
N SER A 271 51.45 -4.95 71.32
CA SER A 271 51.97 -3.76 72.01
C SER A 271 51.06 -3.32 73.16
N ARG A 272 49.73 -3.35 72.99
CA ARG A 272 48.75 -3.07 74.06
C ARG A 272 48.80 -4.12 75.17
N GLU A 273 48.96 -5.39 74.84
CA GLU A 273 49.07 -6.50 75.80
C GLU A 273 50.37 -6.36 76.61
N ASN A 274 51.51 -6.14 75.95
CA ASN A 274 52.79 -5.82 76.59
C ASN A 274 52.71 -4.55 77.47
N CYS A 275 52.02 -3.49 77.02
CA CYS A 275 51.76 -2.30 77.82
C CYS A 275 50.77 -2.53 78.98
N SER A 276 50.02 -3.64 78.98
CA SER A 276 49.13 -4.02 80.09
C SER A 276 49.91 -4.84 81.12
N LEU A 277 50.73 -5.81 80.67
CA LEU A 277 51.67 -6.54 81.52
C LEU A 277 52.63 -5.59 82.26
N LEU A 278 53.24 -4.63 81.55
CA LEU A 278 54.09 -3.61 82.18
C LEU A 278 53.35 -2.73 83.20
N LYS A 279 52.04 -2.49 83.03
CA LYS A 279 51.23 -1.80 84.05
C LYS A 279 51.00 -2.68 85.26
N GLU A 280 50.67 -3.96 85.07
CA GLU A 280 50.51 -4.92 86.16
C GLU A 280 51.82 -5.12 86.95
N GLU A 281 52.97 -5.14 86.28
CA GLU A 281 54.29 -5.14 86.93
C GLU A 281 54.55 -3.85 87.72
N VAL A 282 54.28 -2.67 87.14
CA VAL A 282 54.44 -1.39 87.83
C VAL A 282 53.49 -1.26 89.04
N GLU A 283 52.25 -1.71 88.93
CA GLU A 283 51.33 -1.78 90.07
C GLU A 283 51.79 -2.84 91.10
N GLY A 284 52.34 -3.98 90.65
CA GLY A 284 52.94 -4.98 91.52
C GLY A 284 54.14 -4.45 92.30
N LEU A 285 54.97 -3.62 91.68
CA LEU A 285 56.08 -2.90 92.31
C LEU A 285 55.58 -1.79 93.25
N ARG A 286 54.53 -1.03 92.88
CA ARG A 286 53.89 -0.04 93.77
C ARG A 286 53.29 -0.69 95.02
N ARG A 287 52.51 -1.76 94.87
CA ARG A 287 51.96 -2.55 96.00
C ARG A 287 53.07 -3.16 96.88
N LYS A 288 54.25 -3.46 96.33
CA LYS A 288 55.43 -3.88 97.11
C LYS A 288 56.04 -2.69 97.86
N LEU A 289 56.20 -1.54 97.21
CA LEU A 289 56.70 -0.30 97.81
C LEU A 289 55.80 0.16 98.95
N GLU A 290 54.48 0.26 98.76
CA GLU A 290 53.49 0.61 99.78
C GLU A 290 53.57 -0.29 101.03
N ARG A 291 53.89 -1.58 100.87
CA ARG A 291 54.10 -2.52 101.99
C ARG A 291 55.43 -2.27 102.69
N MET A 292 56.49 -1.97 101.93
CA MET A 292 57.80 -1.59 102.48
C MET A 292 57.80 -0.21 103.14
N GLU A 293 56.89 0.68 102.74
CA GLU A 293 56.66 1.98 103.38
C GLU A 293 55.89 1.80 104.69
N LYS A 294 54.79 1.03 104.70
CA LYS A 294 54.07 0.69 105.94
C LYS A 294 54.94 -0.01 106.99
N THR A 295 55.77 -0.97 106.59
CA THR A 295 56.71 -1.63 107.53
C THR A 295 57.81 -0.68 108.03
N LYS A 296 58.15 0.39 107.30
CA LYS A 296 59.00 1.47 107.83
C LYS A 296 58.24 2.40 108.77
N GLU A 297 56.98 2.73 108.48
CA GLU A 297 56.12 3.50 109.39
C GLU A 297 55.93 2.74 110.71
N GLU A 298 55.65 1.44 110.65
CA GLU A 298 55.58 0.55 111.81
C GLU A 298 56.92 0.52 112.58
N LEU A 299 58.05 0.38 111.89
CA LEU A 299 59.38 0.41 112.52
C LEU A 299 59.65 1.74 113.24
N VAL A 300 59.39 2.88 112.58
CA VAL A 300 59.57 4.23 113.16
C VAL A 300 58.65 4.43 114.36
N ASN A 301 57.41 3.94 114.31
CA ASN A 301 56.50 3.98 115.47
C ASN A 301 57.06 3.15 116.65
N MET A 302 57.58 1.94 116.40
CA MET A 302 58.21 1.11 117.42
C MET A 302 59.50 1.74 117.98
N GLU A 303 60.27 2.44 117.15
CA GLU A 303 61.45 3.20 117.59
C GLU A 303 61.06 4.39 118.48
N LEU A 304 60.03 5.16 118.11
CA LEU A 304 59.48 6.24 118.93
C LEU A 304 58.88 5.74 120.26
N GLU A 305 58.24 4.58 120.29
CA GLU A 305 57.78 3.97 121.55
C GLU A 305 58.95 3.52 122.44
N LYS A 306 59.99 2.93 121.84
CA LYS A 306 61.23 2.56 122.54
C LYS A 306 61.94 3.79 123.12
N GLU A 307 61.99 4.91 122.40
CA GLU A 307 62.52 6.18 122.90
C GLU A 307 61.70 6.71 124.08
N ARG A 308 60.37 6.80 123.95
CA ARG A 308 59.46 7.20 125.04
C ARG A 308 59.59 6.32 126.29
N LEU A 309 59.85 5.02 126.12
CA LEU A 309 60.12 4.10 127.23
C LEU A 309 61.51 4.34 127.84
N ALA A 310 62.54 4.63 127.03
CA ALA A 310 63.87 4.98 127.50
C ALA A 310 63.90 6.33 128.25
N GLU A 311 63.12 7.33 127.82
CA GLU A 311 62.93 8.59 128.54
C GLU A 311 62.28 8.37 129.91
N LYS A 312 61.20 7.57 129.98
CA LYS A 312 60.57 7.18 131.24
C LYS A 312 61.56 6.46 132.17
N LEU A 313 62.39 5.57 131.63
CA LEU A 313 63.39 4.83 132.42
C LEU A 313 64.47 5.78 132.96
N LYS A 314 65.02 6.68 132.12
CA LYS A 314 65.92 7.75 132.56
C LYS A 314 65.31 8.64 133.64
N ALA A 315 64.01 8.94 133.58
CA ALA A 315 63.33 9.71 134.61
C ALA A 315 63.31 8.97 135.97
N TRP A 316 63.16 7.64 135.98
CA TRP A 316 63.30 6.83 137.21
C TRP A 316 64.76 6.77 137.71
N GLU A 317 65.74 6.64 136.81
CA GLU A 317 67.17 6.68 137.19
C GLU A 317 67.57 8.04 137.78
N ASN A 318 67.05 9.15 137.23
CA ASN A 318 67.22 10.49 137.77
C ASN A 318 66.51 10.68 139.13
N LEU A 319 65.39 10.00 139.36
CA LEU A 319 64.72 10.01 140.67
C LEU A 319 65.58 9.34 141.74
N GLY A 320 66.24 8.21 141.45
CA GLY A 320 67.22 7.60 142.35
C GLY A 320 68.41 8.53 142.64
N GLN A 321 68.99 9.14 141.60
CA GLN A 321 70.12 10.07 141.76
C GLN A 321 69.77 11.30 142.61
N SER A 322 68.57 11.87 142.45
CA SER A 322 68.13 13.08 143.15
C SER A 322 67.65 12.83 144.58
N THR A 323 67.17 11.63 144.91
CA THR A 323 66.69 11.27 146.25
C THR A 323 67.73 10.61 147.15
N GLY A 324 68.83 10.11 146.58
CA GLY A 324 69.84 9.33 147.32
C GLY A 324 69.37 7.92 147.71
N LEU A 325 68.21 7.48 147.21
CA LEU A 325 67.63 6.15 147.39
C LEU A 325 67.92 5.28 146.17
N ASN A 326 67.94 3.95 146.30
CA ASN A 326 68.29 3.04 145.20
C ASN A 326 67.13 2.77 144.22
N ILE A 327 66.38 3.83 143.87
CA ILE A 327 65.22 3.76 143.00
C ILE A 327 65.68 3.89 141.54
N ARG A 328 65.62 2.81 140.75
CA ARG A 328 65.87 2.84 139.29
C ARG A 328 64.68 2.37 138.46
N LYS A 329 63.73 1.68 139.10
CA LYS A 329 62.45 1.24 138.55
C LYS A 329 61.32 1.52 139.55
N PRO A 330 60.05 1.56 139.12
CA PRO A 330 58.90 1.70 140.02
C PRO A 330 58.89 0.69 141.18
N ASP A 331 59.31 -0.55 140.91
CA ASP A 331 59.35 -1.62 141.91
C ASP A 331 60.35 -1.35 143.04
N ASP A 332 61.44 -0.60 142.77
CA ASP A 332 62.49 -0.30 143.75
C ASP A 332 62.00 0.69 144.82
N LEU A 333 61.13 1.64 144.43
CA LEU A 333 60.48 2.57 145.36
C LEU A 333 59.69 1.81 146.43
N SER A 334 59.00 0.72 146.06
CA SER A 334 58.28 -0.11 147.03
C SER A 334 59.21 -0.75 148.07
N ARG A 335 60.43 -1.13 147.65
CA ARG A 335 61.43 -1.79 148.52
C ARG A 335 62.05 -0.81 149.51
N GLU A 336 62.40 0.40 149.08
CA GLU A 336 62.96 1.43 149.96
C GLU A 336 61.92 1.92 150.99
N VAL A 337 60.65 2.07 150.59
CA VAL A 337 59.55 2.39 151.53
C VAL A 337 59.43 1.34 152.64
N ILE A 338 59.50 0.05 152.30
CA ILE A 338 59.45 -1.04 153.30
C ILE A 338 60.67 -0.98 154.23
N GLN A 339 61.88 -0.71 153.73
CA GLN A 339 63.06 -0.55 154.60
C GLN A 339 62.94 0.63 155.56
N ILE A 340 62.40 1.76 155.11
CA ILE A 340 62.20 2.95 155.96
C ILE A 340 61.18 2.63 157.07
N GLN A 341 60.06 1.98 156.74
CA GLN A 341 59.06 1.55 157.73
C GLN A 341 59.64 0.58 158.77
N GLN A 342 60.46 -0.38 158.36
CA GLN A 342 61.14 -1.30 159.29
C GLN A 342 62.10 -0.58 160.24
N ARG A 343 62.87 0.41 159.75
CA ARG A 343 63.73 1.27 160.59
C ARG A 343 62.92 2.08 161.60
N GLU A 344 61.77 2.62 161.19
CA GLU A 344 60.90 3.41 162.05
C GLU A 344 60.28 2.57 163.19
N ILE A 345 59.88 1.33 162.91
CA ILE A 345 59.38 0.39 163.93
C ILE A 345 60.44 0.12 165.00
N ALA A 346 61.67 -0.23 164.60
CA ALA A 346 62.77 -0.52 165.54
C ALA A 346 63.12 0.70 166.43
N LEU A 347 63.07 1.93 165.88
CA LEU A 347 63.29 3.16 166.64
C LEU A 347 62.14 3.47 167.63
N LYS A 348 60.90 3.08 167.30
CA LYS A 348 59.75 3.18 168.21
C LYS A 348 59.87 2.19 169.38
N GLU A 349 60.27 0.95 169.12
CA GLU A 349 60.49 -0.07 170.16
C GLU A 349 61.58 0.37 171.17
N GLN A 350 62.70 0.89 170.68
CA GLN A 350 63.76 1.46 171.54
C GLN A 350 63.24 2.61 172.41
N ASN A 351 62.40 3.49 171.84
CA ASN A 351 61.76 4.58 172.59
C ASN A 351 60.85 4.07 173.72
N TYR A 352 59.98 3.08 173.45
CA TYR A 352 59.14 2.47 174.48
C TYR A 352 59.97 1.86 175.62
N SER A 353 61.07 1.18 175.29
CA SER A 353 62.00 0.62 176.28
C SER A 353 62.61 1.69 177.19
N LEU A 354 63.16 2.77 176.60
CA LEU A 354 63.73 3.89 177.36
C LEU A 354 62.69 4.59 178.25
N ASN A 355 61.50 4.86 177.71
CA ASN A 355 60.42 5.54 178.43
C ASN A 355 59.90 4.69 179.63
N SER A 356 59.93 3.35 179.52
CA SER A 356 59.63 2.45 180.63
C SER A 356 60.65 2.57 181.78
N ARG A 357 61.95 2.72 181.47
CA ARG A 357 63.03 2.87 182.47
C ARG A 357 62.93 4.20 183.20
N VAL A 358 62.64 5.30 182.50
CA VAL A 358 62.41 6.63 183.11
C VAL A 358 61.29 6.55 184.15
N ARG A 359 60.13 6.01 183.78
CA ARG A 359 58.97 5.83 184.67
C ARG A 359 59.23 4.93 185.88
N SER A 360 60.22 4.03 185.81
CA SER A 360 60.62 3.21 186.95
C SER A 360 61.47 4.02 187.94
N VAL A 361 62.38 4.86 187.45
CA VAL A 361 63.22 5.73 188.29
C VAL A 361 62.37 6.79 188.98
N GLU A 362 61.41 7.39 188.27
CA GLU A 362 60.49 8.39 188.80
C GLU A 362 59.71 7.89 190.03
N ARG A 363 59.23 6.64 190.03
CA ARG A 363 58.54 6.02 191.19
C ARG A 363 59.45 5.91 192.41
N SER A 364 60.65 5.33 192.24
CA SER A 364 61.62 5.21 193.33
C SER A 364 62.03 6.58 193.92
N GLN A 365 62.08 7.62 193.07
CA GLN A 365 62.35 8.99 193.50
C GLN A 365 61.14 9.65 194.20
N ALA A 366 59.92 9.16 194.02
CA ALA A 366 58.73 9.59 194.75
C ALA A 366 58.62 8.88 196.10
N GLU A 367 58.88 7.56 196.14
CA GLU A 367 58.90 6.73 197.35
C GLU A 367 59.92 7.24 198.37
N LEU A 368 61.18 7.44 197.95
CA LEU A 368 62.23 8.00 198.81
C LEU A 368 61.91 9.42 199.33
N ARG A 369 61.21 10.25 198.54
CA ARG A 369 60.75 11.57 199.01
C ARG A 369 59.66 11.45 200.08
N ALA A 370 58.75 10.49 199.95
CA ALA A 370 57.71 10.26 200.94
C ALA A 370 58.30 9.82 202.29
N GLU A 371 59.23 8.86 202.29
CA GLU A 371 59.94 8.42 203.50
C GLU A 371 60.68 9.59 204.19
N LEU A 372 61.42 10.40 203.41
CA LEU A 372 62.16 11.55 203.93
C LEU A 372 61.21 12.60 204.56
N SER A 373 59.99 12.76 204.03
CA SER A 373 58.95 13.60 204.64
C SER A 373 58.40 13.01 205.95
N GLN A 374 58.20 11.69 206.02
CA GLN A 374 57.68 10.99 207.20
C GLN A 374 58.69 10.98 208.36
N GLN A 375 59.99 10.89 208.09
CA GLN A 375 61.00 11.01 209.14
C GLN A 375 61.12 12.45 209.67
N ARG A 376 60.92 13.45 208.80
CA ARG A 376 60.88 14.88 209.21
C ARG A 376 59.69 15.17 210.13
N SER A 377 58.49 14.66 209.84
CA SER A 377 57.33 14.87 210.72
C SER A 377 57.50 14.22 212.10
N ARG A 378 57.97 12.97 212.17
CA ARG A 378 58.31 12.29 213.44
C ARG A 378 59.33 13.07 214.28
N THR A 379 60.35 13.64 213.63
CA THR A 379 61.38 14.45 214.32
C THR A 379 60.77 15.73 214.91
N MET A 380 59.88 16.40 214.17
CA MET A 380 59.15 17.58 214.65
C MET A 380 58.19 17.26 215.82
N GLU A 381 57.58 16.07 215.85
CA GLU A 381 56.74 15.63 216.96
C GLU A 381 57.54 15.38 218.24
N GLU A 382 58.68 14.70 218.16
CA GLU A 382 59.59 14.52 219.31
C GLU A 382 60.13 15.86 219.82
N GLN A 383 60.44 16.80 218.92
CA GLN A 383 60.88 18.14 219.32
C GLN A 383 59.78 18.91 220.06
N LYS A 384 58.52 18.86 219.58
CA LYS A 384 57.37 19.43 220.30
C LYS A 384 57.12 18.78 221.66
N LYS A 385 57.33 17.46 221.81
CA LYS A 385 57.22 16.77 223.10
C LYS A 385 58.27 17.28 224.09
N ARG A 386 59.52 17.46 223.65
CA ARG A 386 60.58 18.08 224.46
C ARG A 386 60.21 19.52 224.86
N GLU A 387 59.79 20.35 223.92
CA GLU A 387 59.38 21.74 224.21
C GLU A 387 58.20 21.82 225.20
N ALA A 388 57.24 20.88 225.12
CA ALA A 388 56.13 20.79 226.07
C ALA A 388 56.59 20.35 227.48
N GLN A 389 57.52 19.40 227.57
CA GLN A 389 58.14 18.99 228.85
C GLN A 389 58.97 20.14 229.45
N ASP A 390 59.75 20.85 228.63
CA ASP A 390 60.50 22.03 229.05
C ASP A 390 59.57 23.14 229.55
N ALA A 391 58.47 23.39 228.85
CA ALA A 391 57.43 24.33 229.27
C ALA A 391 56.66 23.87 230.54
N LEU A 392 56.69 22.58 230.88
CA LEU A 392 56.17 22.06 232.15
C LEU A 392 57.19 22.25 233.28
N VAL A 393 58.47 21.92 233.05
CA VAL A 393 59.58 22.16 233.99
C VAL A 393 59.69 23.65 234.33
N ARG A 394 59.69 24.53 233.32
CA ARG A 394 59.70 26.00 233.52
C ARG A 394 58.45 26.48 234.29
N ARG A 395 57.29 25.84 234.12
CA ARG A 395 56.07 26.14 234.91
C ARG A 395 56.18 25.67 236.36
N LEU A 396 56.73 24.49 236.62
CA LEU A 396 56.97 23.98 237.97
C LEU A 396 58.05 24.81 238.70
N GLN A 397 59.13 25.19 238.00
CA GLN A 397 60.13 26.14 238.50
C GLN A 397 59.50 27.51 238.81
N LYS A 398 58.64 28.05 237.91
CA LYS A 398 57.86 29.26 238.22
C LYS A 398 56.92 29.07 239.42
N ARG A 399 56.31 27.90 239.61
CA ARG A 399 55.42 27.61 240.75
C ARG A 399 56.19 27.54 242.07
N ILE A 400 57.37 26.92 242.09
CA ILE A 400 58.28 26.90 243.24
C ILE A 400 58.79 28.32 243.54
N LEU A 401 59.20 29.07 242.52
CA LEU A 401 59.61 30.46 242.66
C LEU A 401 58.46 31.36 243.15
N LEU A 402 57.23 31.13 242.69
CA LEU A 402 56.04 31.86 243.14
C LEU A 402 55.68 31.52 244.59
N LEU A 403 55.70 30.25 245.00
CA LEU A 403 55.49 29.87 246.41
C LEU A 403 56.60 30.44 247.32
N THR A 404 57.84 30.53 246.82
CA THR A 404 58.95 31.22 247.49
C THR A 404 58.71 32.74 247.56
N LYS A 405 58.16 33.34 246.50
CA LYS A 405 57.75 34.75 246.45
C LYS A 405 56.42 35.06 247.15
N GLU A 406 55.60 34.08 247.48
CA GLU A 406 54.39 34.22 248.30
C GLU A 406 54.78 34.16 249.78
N ARG A 407 55.72 33.28 250.16
CA ARG A 407 56.45 33.34 251.44
C ARG A 407 57.12 34.71 251.67
N ASP A 408 57.73 35.27 250.63
CA ASP A 408 58.37 36.59 250.68
C ASP A 408 57.39 37.75 250.34
N GLY A 409 56.20 37.44 249.84
CA GLY A 409 55.15 38.37 249.42
C GLY A 409 54.14 38.66 250.52
N MET A 410 53.93 37.69 251.41
CA MET A 410 53.45 37.93 252.78
C MET A 410 54.40 38.81 253.61
N ARG A 411 55.56 39.20 253.05
CA ARG A 411 56.49 40.21 253.60
C ARG A 411 56.50 41.54 252.80
N ALA A 412 55.75 41.66 251.70
CA ALA A 412 55.86 42.78 250.74
C ALA A 412 54.52 43.34 250.21
N ILE A 413 53.40 42.60 250.27
CA ILE A 413 52.05 43.15 249.98
C ILE A 413 51.51 44.00 251.16
N LEU A 414 52.42 44.40 252.04
CA LEU A 414 52.26 45.57 252.87
C LEU A 414 52.46 46.89 252.03
N GLU A 415 52.67 46.85 250.68
CA GLU A 415 53.05 48.00 249.77
C GLU A 415 52.57 47.93 248.18
N SER A 416 51.56 48.68 247.54
CA SER A 416 51.26 49.11 246.00
C SER A 416 50.35 48.36 244.75
N TYR A 417 50.07 48.70 243.32
CA TYR A 417 48.95 48.25 242.15
C TYR A 417 48.93 48.26 240.37
N ASP A 418 47.82 47.92 239.44
CA ASP A 418 47.21 48.24 237.89
C ASP A 418 47.06 47.48 236.30
N SER A 419 46.11 47.72 235.17
CA SER A 419 45.89 47.13 233.59
C SER A 419 44.71 47.48 232.33
N GLU A 420 44.60 47.05 230.90
CA GLU A 420 43.65 47.41 229.56
C GLU A 420 43.24 46.52 228.09
N LEU A 421 42.44 46.89 226.89
CA LEU A 421 41.99 46.16 225.43
C LEU A 421 41.20 46.74 223.98
N ALA A 422 40.87 46.08 222.69
CA ALA A 422 40.10 46.53 221.27
C ALA A 422 39.59 45.64 219.84
N PRO A 423 38.80 46.05 218.65
CA PRO A 423 38.10 45.36 217.30
C PRO A 423 37.83 46.03 215.72
N THR A 424 37.12 45.79 214.44
CA THR A 424 36.54 44.88 213.16
C THR A 424 35.97 45.60 211.69
N GLU A 425 35.33 45.34 210.38
CA GLU A 425 34.69 44.42 209.15
C GLU A 425 34.18 45.13 207.65
N TYR A 426 33.53 44.84 206.34
CA TYR A 426 32.94 43.89 205.12
C TYR A 426 32.39 44.58 203.63
N SER A 427 31.74 44.29 202.32
CA SER A 427 31.05 43.31 201.18
C SER A 427 30.55 43.75 199.57
N PRO A 428 30.08 42.96 198.42
CA PRO A 428 29.77 43.26 196.83
C PRO A 428 28.66 42.55 195.68
N GLN A 429 28.44 42.86 194.26
CA GLN A 429 27.55 42.21 193.00
C GLN A 429 27.51 42.77 191.38
N LEU A 430 26.84 42.53 190.08
CA LEU A 430 25.96 41.62 189.04
C LEU A 430 25.54 42.08 187.41
N SER A 431 25.09 41.32 186.24
CA SER A 431 24.46 41.72 184.75
C SER A 431 24.09 40.75 183.36
N LYS A 432 23.30 41.04 182.15
CA LYS A 432 23.02 40.27 180.69
C LYS A 432 21.96 40.68 179.37
N ARG A 433 22.01 40.37 177.94
CA ARG A 433 20.94 40.44 176.66
C ARG A 433 21.14 39.90 175.04
N LEU A 434 20.21 39.92 173.91
CA LEU A 434 20.25 39.42 172.34
C LEU A 434 19.11 39.71 171.07
N ARG A 435 19.20 39.42 169.63
CA ARG A 435 18.18 38.96 168.38
C ARG A 435 17.91 39.56 166.79
N GLU A 436 17.28 38.90 165.65
CA GLU A 436 16.55 39.22 164.17
C GLU A 436 17.07 38.99 162.56
N ALA A 437 16.58 38.99 161.17
CA ALA A 437 15.38 39.00 160.04
C ALA A 437 15.59 38.86 158.32
N GLU A 438 14.64 38.64 157.22
CA GLU A 438 14.79 38.50 155.57
C GLU A 438 13.54 38.39 154.36
N ASP A 439 13.58 38.54 152.88
CA ASP A 439 12.48 38.35 151.67
C ASP A 439 12.58 38.71 150.01
N ILE A 440 13.03 37.96 148.91
CA ILE A 440 12.84 38.36 147.39
C ILE A 440 12.86 37.25 146.24
N LEU A 441 11.82 37.11 145.36
CA LEU A 441 11.83 36.26 144.10
C LEU A 441 10.96 36.72 142.87
N GLN A 442 10.06 37.70 142.98
CA GLN A 442 8.81 37.74 142.20
C GLN A 442 8.76 38.51 140.84
N LYS A 443 9.87 38.96 140.23
CA LYS A 443 9.81 40.07 139.24
C LYS A 443 10.13 39.83 137.74
N THR A 444 10.71 38.71 137.33
CA THR A 444 11.25 38.55 135.95
C THR A 444 10.55 37.47 135.11
N GLN A 445 9.22 37.42 135.16
CA GLN A 445 8.40 36.40 134.47
C GLN A 445 7.65 36.95 133.22
N ASN A 446 7.79 38.23 132.88
CA ASN A 446 6.80 38.97 132.06
C ASN A 446 7.23 39.35 130.62
N HIS A 447 8.43 39.03 130.13
CA HIS A 447 8.93 39.61 128.87
C HIS A 447 8.88 38.70 127.62
N ASN A 448 9.16 37.39 127.74
CA ASN A 448 9.35 36.52 126.56
C ASN A 448 8.03 35.98 125.94
N ALA A 449 6.92 36.72 126.06
CA ALA A 449 5.61 36.32 125.55
C ALA A 449 5.25 36.93 124.16
N GLU A 450 6.12 37.74 123.56
CA GLU A 450 5.79 38.59 122.40
C GLU A 450 6.17 38.01 121.01
N MET A 451 6.68 36.78 120.91
CA MET A 451 7.29 36.25 119.66
C MET A 451 6.64 35.00 119.05
N GLU A 452 5.43 34.61 119.47
CA GLU A 452 4.55 33.77 118.64
C GLU A 452 3.56 34.62 117.82
N VAL A 453 3.00 34.03 116.77
CA VAL A 453 1.81 34.51 116.02
C VAL A 453 1.97 35.83 115.22
N ARG A 454 2.71 35.73 114.10
CA ARG A 454 2.24 36.30 112.81
C ARG A 454 2.27 35.19 111.73
N VAL A 455 1.22 34.37 111.56
CA VAL A 455 -0.08 34.63 110.87
C VAL A 455 0.08 34.52 109.34
N HIS A 456 -0.67 33.71 108.56
CA HIS A 456 -1.68 32.64 108.84
C HIS A 456 -2.07 31.97 107.47
N THR A 457 -2.14 30.62 107.33
CA THR A 457 -3.32 29.69 107.33
C THR A 457 -4.06 29.46 105.98
N TYR A 458 -4.85 28.36 105.92
CA TYR A 458 -5.86 27.96 104.90
C TYR A 458 -5.37 27.44 103.51
N THR A 459 -5.90 26.36 102.87
CA THR A 459 -6.64 25.15 103.35
C THR A 459 -6.68 24.02 102.28
N ASN A 460 -6.83 22.77 102.75
CA ASN A 460 -7.61 21.62 102.22
C ASN A 460 -7.66 21.18 100.72
N SER A 461 -7.69 19.83 100.59
CA SER A 461 -8.50 18.99 99.66
C SER A 461 -8.11 18.80 98.16
N LYS A 462 -8.20 17.51 97.76
CA LYS A 462 -8.39 16.96 96.39
C LYS A 462 -9.89 17.15 95.99
N PRO A 463 -10.36 17.02 94.71
CA PRO A 463 -9.81 16.12 93.67
C PRO A 463 -9.92 16.52 92.17
N GLN A 464 -9.24 15.71 91.34
CA GLN A 464 -9.67 15.15 90.02
C GLN A 464 -10.61 15.95 89.09
N ALA A 465 -10.09 16.44 87.97
CA ALA A 465 -10.85 16.68 86.73
C ALA A 465 -9.95 16.53 85.49
N ASN A 466 -10.15 15.48 84.66
CA ASN A 466 -9.40 15.32 83.40
C ASN A 466 -10.11 14.43 82.36
N ALA A 467 -11.37 14.75 82.05
CA ALA A 467 -12.24 13.96 81.17
C ALA A 467 -12.58 14.63 79.82
N CYS A 468 -12.53 15.95 79.71
CA CYS A 468 -13.02 16.69 78.53
C CYS A 468 -12.00 16.74 77.37
N ALA A 469 -10.70 16.79 77.67
CA ALA A 469 -9.65 16.94 76.64
C ALA A 469 -9.48 15.69 75.76
N ARG A 470 -9.75 14.49 76.29
CA ARG A 470 -9.50 13.23 75.56
C ARG A 470 -10.50 12.97 74.44
N THR A 471 -11.77 13.39 74.57
CA THR A 471 -12.83 13.10 73.59
C THR A 471 -12.73 13.95 72.33
N PHE A 472 -12.41 15.24 72.45
CA PHE A 472 -12.13 16.09 71.29
C PHE A 472 -10.85 15.67 70.56
N PHE A 473 -9.80 15.29 71.29
CA PHE A 473 -8.55 14.83 70.69
C PHE A 473 -8.70 13.46 70.02
N SER A 474 -9.48 12.52 70.60
CA SER A 474 -9.80 11.25 69.94
C SER A 474 -10.69 11.45 68.71
N SER A 475 -11.73 12.29 68.78
CA SER A 475 -12.61 12.59 67.65
C SER A 475 -11.84 13.24 66.48
N SER A 476 -10.97 14.20 66.78
CA SER A 476 -10.13 14.86 65.76
C SER A 476 -9.13 13.87 65.13
N ARG A 477 -8.52 13.00 65.93
CA ARG A 477 -7.59 11.96 65.45
C ARG A 477 -8.31 10.90 64.60
N GLN A 478 -9.47 10.44 65.04
CA GLN A 478 -10.33 9.54 64.27
C GLN A 478 -10.67 10.16 62.91
N LYS A 479 -11.02 11.46 62.88
CA LYS A 479 -11.36 12.14 61.63
C LYS A 479 -10.15 12.39 60.71
N ILE A 480 -8.93 12.47 61.26
CA ILE A 480 -7.69 12.47 60.46
C ILE A 480 -7.47 11.09 59.85
N GLU A 481 -7.55 10.01 60.64
CA GLU A 481 -7.41 8.63 60.15
C GLU A 481 -8.48 8.28 59.10
N ASP A 482 -9.73 8.74 59.27
CA ASP A 482 -10.81 8.62 58.27
C ASP A 482 -10.46 9.34 56.95
N LEU A 483 -9.94 10.58 57.03
CA LEU A 483 -9.59 11.40 55.86
C LEU A 483 -8.33 10.90 55.15
N GLU A 484 -7.37 10.33 55.89
CA GLU A 484 -6.19 9.67 55.32
C GLU A 484 -6.58 8.38 54.58
N ALA A 485 -7.50 7.59 55.14
CA ALA A 485 -8.06 6.40 54.47
C ALA A 485 -8.95 6.77 53.26
N GLU A 486 -9.74 7.85 53.34
CA GLU A 486 -10.51 8.38 52.22
C GLU A 486 -9.60 8.91 51.10
N ARG A 487 -8.53 9.63 51.47
CA ARG A 487 -7.49 10.06 50.52
C ARG A 487 -6.79 8.87 49.85
N GLN A 488 -6.38 7.86 50.61
CA GLN A 488 -5.74 6.66 50.02
C GLN A 488 -6.67 5.94 49.03
N ARG A 489 -7.96 5.80 49.36
CA ARG A 489 -8.96 5.26 48.41
C ARG A 489 -9.13 6.11 47.16
N LEU A 490 -9.07 7.43 47.28
CA LEU A 490 -9.16 8.34 46.13
C LEU A 490 -7.87 8.32 45.29
N GLU A 491 -6.71 8.14 45.90
CA GLU A 491 -5.42 7.92 45.21
C GLU A 491 -5.42 6.57 44.48
N GLU A 492 -5.88 5.47 45.11
CA GLU A 492 -6.08 4.18 44.45
C GLU A 492 -7.08 4.26 43.28
N GLN A 493 -8.21 4.97 43.46
CA GLN A 493 -9.19 5.16 42.41
C GLN A 493 -8.64 6.02 41.26
N ASN A 494 -7.89 7.09 41.54
CA ASN A 494 -7.20 7.86 40.51
C ASN A 494 -6.17 7.00 39.77
N ASN A 495 -5.32 6.25 40.46
CA ASN A 495 -4.35 5.35 39.82
C ASN A 495 -5.02 4.31 38.90
N ILE A 496 -6.20 3.80 39.30
CA ILE A 496 -7.01 2.89 38.47
C ILE A 496 -7.66 3.62 37.28
N LEU A 497 -8.10 4.86 37.45
CA LEU A 497 -8.67 5.68 36.38
C LEU A 497 -7.60 6.17 35.39
N GLU A 498 -6.41 6.51 35.87
CA GLU A 498 -5.24 6.88 35.07
C GLU A 498 -4.74 5.67 34.27
N MET A 499 -4.53 4.49 34.88
CA MET A 499 -4.24 3.26 34.11
C MET A 499 -5.33 2.92 33.07
N ARG A 500 -6.60 3.24 33.35
CA ARG A 500 -7.69 3.06 32.36
C ARG A 500 -7.59 4.10 31.24
N LEU A 501 -7.34 5.37 31.56
CA LEU A 501 -7.16 6.44 30.57
C LEU A 501 -5.92 6.21 29.70
N GLU A 502 -4.78 5.81 30.28
CA GLU A 502 -3.60 5.39 29.55
C GLU A 502 -3.91 4.20 28.63
N ARG A 503 -4.59 3.16 29.14
CA ARG A 503 -5.00 2.02 28.32
C ARG A 503 -5.93 2.41 27.17
N HIS A 504 -6.88 3.32 27.38
CA HIS A 504 -7.76 3.84 26.34
C HIS A 504 -7.00 4.71 25.32
N ASN A 505 -6.10 5.61 25.78
CA ASN A 505 -5.22 6.39 24.91
C ASN A 505 -4.30 5.50 24.05
N LEU A 506 -3.74 4.43 24.64
CA LEU A 506 -2.95 3.40 23.94
C LEU A 506 -3.78 2.56 22.96
N GLN A 507 -5.10 2.52 23.13
CA GLN A 507 -6.06 1.93 22.18
C GLN A 507 -6.58 2.94 21.15
N GLY A 508 -6.16 4.21 21.23
CA GLY A 508 -6.48 5.27 20.27
C GLY A 508 -7.74 6.08 20.58
N ASP A 509 -8.34 5.94 21.77
CA ASP A 509 -9.43 6.83 22.21
C ASP A 509 -8.91 8.26 22.46
N TYR A 510 -9.80 9.24 22.30
CA TYR A 510 -9.49 10.65 22.42
C TYR A 510 -10.68 11.44 22.98
N ASP A 511 -10.39 12.52 23.71
CA ASP A 511 -11.39 13.47 24.20
C ASP A 511 -11.99 14.28 23.02
N PRO A 512 -13.28 14.10 22.68
CA PRO A 512 -13.89 14.77 21.52
C PRO A 512 -14.13 16.28 21.73
N VAL A 513 -13.97 16.80 22.96
CA VAL A 513 -14.04 18.23 23.27
C VAL A 513 -12.69 18.92 22.98
N LYS A 514 -11.57 18.20 23.16
CA LYS A 514 -10.22 18.72 22.91
C LYS A 514 -9.65 18.35 21.53
N THR A 515 -9.99 17.16 21.02
CA THR A 515 -9.34 16.55 19.86
C THR A 515 -10.38 16.14 18.83
N ARG A 516 -10.26 16.66 17.60
CA ARG A 516 -11.14 16.28 16.49
C ARG A 516 -10.34 15.59 15.39
N VAL A 517 -10.42 14.25 15.36
CA VAL A 517 -9.73 13.43 14.35
C VAL A 517 -10.30 13.74 12.95
N LEU A 518 -9.39 13.89 11.98
CA LEU A 518 -9.70 14.13 10.57
C LEU A 518 -8.96 13.09 9.72
N HIS A 519 -9.63 12.60 8.67
CA HIS A 519 -9.02 11.77 7.63
C HIS A 519 -9.54 12.20 6.26
N LEU A 520 -8.81 11.83 5.20
CA LEU A 520 -9.28 12.02 3.83
C LEU A 520 -10.57 11.23 3.59
N LYS A 521 -11.55 11.85 2.92
CA LYS A 521 -12.82 11.18 2.55
C LYS A 521 -12.59 10.02 1.57
N MET A 522 -11.65 10.20 0.65
CA MET A 522 -11.06 9.12 -0.14
C MET A 522 -9.75 8.71 0.53
N ASN A 523 -9.74 7.55 1.19
CA ASN A 523 -8.54 6.95 1.77
C ASN A 523 -8.43 5.48 1.33
N PRO A 524 -7.26 4.82 1.48
CA PRO A 524 -7.08 3.44 1.02
C PRO A 524 -8.12 2.46 1.59
N THR A 525 -8.52 2.64 2.86
CA THR A 525 -9.54 1.82 3.52
C THR A 525 -10.94 2.02 2.94
N SER A 526 -11.30 3.26 2.56
CA SER A 526 -12.60 3.54 1.93
C SER A 526 -12.65 3.00 0.50
N VAL A 527 -11.55 3.09 -0.25
CA VAL A 527 -11.41 2.50 -1.59
C VAL A 527 -11.48 0.97 -1.52
N ALA A 528 -10.72 0.33 -0.63
CA ALA A 528 -10.75 -1.12 -0.43
C ALA A 528 -12.14 -1.61 0.03
N LYS A 529 -12.84 -0.84 0.89
CA LYS A 529 -14.22 -1.15 1.28
C LYS A 529 -15.19 -1.01 0.10
N GLN A 530 -15.00 -0.03 -0.78
CA GLN A 530 -15.81 0.14 -1.98
C GLN A 530 -15.57 -0.98 -3.00
N GLN A 531 -14.31 -1.36 -3.25
CA GLN A 531 -13.94 -2.48 -4.12
C GLN A 531 -14.53 -3.79 -3.59
N ARG A 532 -14.35 -4.10 -2.29
CA ARG A 532 -14.96 -5.27 -1.66
C ARG A 532 -16.50 -5.26 -1.71
N GLN A 533 -17.14 -4.08 -1.67
CA GLN A 533 -18.59 -3.98 -1.84
C GLN A 533 -18.99 -4.31 -3.29
N GLN A 534 -18.25 -3.79 -4.28
CA GLN A 534 -18.46 -4.10 -5.70
C GLN A 534 -18.23 -5.59 -6.01
N GLU A 535 -17.21 -6.22 -5.43
CA GLU A 535 -16.97 -7.67 -5.51
C GLU A 535 -18.14 -8.47 -4.92
N VAL A 536 -18.60 -8.09 -3.71
CA VAL A 536 -19.72 -8.75 -3.04
C VAL A 536 -21.03 -8.59 -3.82
N ASP A 537 -21.27 -7.43 -4.44
CA ASP A 537 -22.48 -7.19 -5.23
C ASP A 537 -22.42 -7.88 -6.60
N ALA A 538 -21.27 -7.92 -7.27
CA ALA A 538 -21.08 -8.72 -8.49
C ALA A 538 -21.26 -10.23 -8.21
N LEU A 539 -20.71 -10.74 -7.11
CA LEU A 539 -20.93 -12.13 -6.68
C LEU A 539 -22.38 -12.41 -6.28
N ARG A 540 -23.12 -11.40 -5.78
CA ARG A 540 -24.57 -11.51 -5.53
C ARG A 540 -25.35 -11.59 -6.84
N GLU A 541 -25.02 -10.74 -7.81
CA GLU A 541 -25.63 -10.74 -9.15
C GLU A 541 -25.40 -12.08 -9.86
N GLU A 542 -24.17 -12.59 -9.84
CA GLU A 542 -23.83 -13.93 -10.36
C GLU A 542 -24.60 -15.04 -9.62
N VAL A 543 -24.66 -15.00 -8.29
CA VAL A 543 -25.43 -15.97 -7.50
C VAL A 543 -26.94 -15.87 -7.76
N THR A 544 -27.50 -14.69 -8.03
CA THR A 544 -28.91 -14.57 -8.45
C THR A 544 -29.12 -15.14 -9.85
N HIS A 545 -28.26 -14.82 -10.81
CA HIS A 545 -28.33 -15.35 -12.17
C HIS A 545 -28.18 -16.88 -12.20
N LEU A 546 -27.25 -17.44 -11.42
CA LEU A 546 -27.10 -18.89 -11.24
C LEU A 546 -28.32 -19.53 -10.57
N ARG A 547 -28.95 -18.87 -9.57
CA ARG A 547 -30.18 -19.36 -8.94
C ARG A 547 -31.39 -19.31 -9.87
N GLU A 548 -31.46 -18.32 -10.76
CA GLU A 548 -32.52 -18.21 -11.77
C GLU A 548 -32.31 -19.24 -12.89
N LEU A 549 -31.07 -19.44 -13.34
CA LEU A 549 -30.71 -20.50 -14.28
C LEU A 549 -31.04 -21.89 -13.69
N VAL A 550 -30.62 -22.19 -12.47
CA VAL A 550 -30.96 -23.46 -11.78
C VAL A 550 -32.48 -23.62 -11.62
N ARG A 551 -33.21 -22.54 -11.30
CA ARG A 551 -34.69 -22.60 -11.24
C ARG A 551 -35.29 -22.94 -12.60
N SER A 552 -34.85 -22.27 -13.68
CA SER A 552 -35.33 -22.57 -15.04
C SER A 552 -35.00 -24.00 -15.50
N LEU A 553 -33.88 -24.56 -15.06
CA LEU A 553 -33.49 -25.96 -15.33
C LEU A 553 -34.29 -26.96 -14.47
N GLN A 554 -34.71 -26.58 -13.27
CA GLN A 554 -35.60 -27.39 -12.42
C GLN A 554 -37.04 -27.36 -12.93
N ASP A 555 -37.56 -26.19 -13.28
CA ASP A 555 -38.88 -26.01 -13.90
C ASP A 555 -38.96 -26.74 -15.26
N GLY A 556 -37.89 -26.72 -16.04
CA GLY A 556 -37.76 -27.50 -17.29
C GLY A 556 -37.47 -28.99 -17.11
N GLY A 557 -37.01 -29.43 -15.93
CA GLY A 557 -36.61 -30.81 -15.65
C GLY A 557 -37.74 -31.74 -15.18
N ALA A 558 -38.93 -31.19 -14.90
CA ALA A 558 -39.99 -31.88 -14.17
C ALA A 558 -40.81 -32.92 -14.96
N LEU A 559 -40.41 -33.31 -16.18
CA LEU A 559 -41.31 -34.01 -17.13
C LEU A 559 -40.89 -35.40 -17.65
N VAL A 560 -39.67 -35.89 -17.41
CA VAL A 560 -39.29 -37.28 -17.78
C VAL A 560 -38.48 -37.95 -16.68
N HIS A 561 -39.08 -38.95 -16.04
CA HIS A 561 -38.41 -39.96 -15.21
C HIS A 561 -38.66 -41.35 -15.82
N SER A 562 -37.70 -41.89 -16.60
CA SER A 562 -37.63 -43.34 -16.85
C SER A 562 -36.31 -43.78 -17.50
N GLN A 563 -35.56 -44.56 -16.73
CA GLN A 563 -34.78 -45.74 -17.15
C GLN A 563 -33.42 -45.66 -17.88
N ASP A 564 -32.55 -46.51 -17.31
CA ASP A 564 -31.48 -47.34 -17.87
C ASP A 564 -30.11 -46.74 -18.24
N GLU A 565 -29.09 -47.22 -17.52
CA GLU A 565 -27.66 -46.95 -17.72
C GLU A 565 -27.01 -47.94 -18.72
N SER A 566 -25.69 -47.79 -18.91
CA SER A 566 -24.74 -48.79 -19.43
C SER A 566 -24.41 -48.80 -20.92
N SER A 567 -23.61 -47.82 -21.36
CA SER A 567 -22.36 -48.15 -22.05
C SER A 567 -21.33 -47.00 -21.97
N LEU A 568 -20.06 -47.35 -21.81
CA LEU A 568 -18.95 -46.40 -21.70
C LEU A 568 -18.36 -46.07 -23.07
N HIS A 569 -18.66 -44.89 -23.61
CA HIS A 569 -17.80 -44.23 -24.57
C HIS A 569 -17.50 -42.79 -24.15
N GLY A 570 -16.22 -42.50 -23.91
CA GLY A 570 -15.73 -41.15 -23.66
C GLY A 570 -15.84 -40.30 -24.92
N SER A 571 -16.97 -39.60 -25.08
CA SER A 571 -17.13 -38.55 -26.08
C SER A 571 -18.04 -37.47 -25.52
N SER A 572 -17.55 -36.23 -25.58
CA SER A 572 -18.19 -35.03 -25.04
C SER A 572 -19.61 -34.85 -25.55
N LEU A 573 -20.60 -35.30 -24.78
CA LEU A 573 -21.99 -34.84 -24.90
C LEU A 573 -21.99 -33.33 -24.67
N GLY A 574 -22.13 -32.58 -25.76
CA GLY A 574 -22.07 -31.12 -25.75
C GLY A 574 -23.27 -30.54 -25.02
N LEU A 575 -23.13 -30.33 -23.71
CA LEU A 575 -24.02 -29.46 -22.95
C LEU A 575 -23.97 -28.06 -23.59
N SER A 576 -25.02 -27.73 -24.35
CA SER A 576 -25.15 -26.46 -25.06
C SER A 576 -25.56 -25.33 -24.11
N LEU A 577 -24.72 -25.10 -23.09
CA LEU A 577 -24.47 -23.73 -22.65
C LEU A 577 -24.08 -22.94 -23.91
N PRO A 578 -24.61 -21.72 -24.13
CA PRO A 578 -24.09 -20.86 -25.18
C PRO A 578 -22.58 -20.71 -24.94
N PRO A 579 -21.72 -21.04 -25.92
CA PRO A 579 -20.30 -20.72 -25.79
C PRO A 579 -20.21 -19.22 -25.52
N SER A 580 -19.36 -18.80 -24.58
CA SER A 580 -19.08 -17.37 -24.40
C SER A 580 -18.71 -16.78 -25.77
N LYS A 581 -19.04 -15.50 -26.03
CA LYS A 581 -18.79 -14.90 -27.36
C LYS A 581 -17.36 -15.17 -27.84
N GLU A 582 -16.41 -15.06 -26.92
CA GLU A 582 -15.01 -15.47 -27.06
C GLU A 582 -14.82 -16.92 -27.57
N VAL A 583 -15.41 -17.95 -26.96
CA VAL A 583 -15.30 -19.34 -27.47
C VAL A 583 -15.99 -19.52 -28.82
N LEU A 584 -17.09 -18.82 -29.06
CA LEU A 584 -17.81 -18.84 -30.36
C LEU A 584 -16.99 -18.17 -31.47
N ASP A 585 -16.33 -17.05 -31.16
CA ASP A 585 -15.50 -16.29 -32.10
C ASP A 585 -14.12 -16.93 -32.28
N LEU A 586 -13.56 -17.57 -31.26
CA LEU A 586 -12.37 -18.44 -31.37
C LEU A 586 -12.64 -19.66 -32.26
N ARG A 587 -13.85 -20.27 -32.20
CA ARG A 587 -14.24 -21.34 -33.14
C ARG A 587 -14.32 -20.81 -34.57
N LYS A 588 -14.96 -19.67 -34.82
CA LYS A 588 -14.93 -19.02 -36.15
C LYS A 588 -13.52 -18.66 -36.60
N GLN A 589 -12.64 -18.26 -35.69
CA GLN A 589 -11.23 -17.97 -35.98
C GLN A 589 -10.45 -19.24 -36.33
N MET A 590 -10.74 -20.36 -35.66
CA MET A 590 -10.20 -21.68 -35.98
C MET A 590 -10.69 -22.15 -37.36
N GLU A 591 -12.00 -22.17 -37.59
CA GLU A 591 -12.63 -22.55 -38.87
C GLU A 591 -12.13 -21.69 -40.04
N SER A 592 -12.02 -20.37 -39.86
CA SER A 592 -11.50 -19.46 -40.90
C SER A 592 -9.98 -19.58 -41.09
N SER A 593 -9.22 -19.94 -40.06
CA SER A 593 -7.79 -20.27 -40.16
C SER A 593 -7.58 -21.61 -40.89
N GLU A 594 -8.37 -22.63 -40.59
CA GLU A 594 -8.37 -23.91 -41.30
C GLU A 594 -8.77 -23.73 -42.77
N LEU A 595 -9.83 -22.98 -43.06
CA LEU A 595 -10.25 -22.66 -44.42
C LEU A 595 -9.18 -21.83 -45.16
N ARG A 596 -8.48 -20.91 -44.48
CA ARG A 596 -7.33 -20.19 -45.04
C ARG A 596 -6.17 -21.15 -45.35
N ASN A 597 -5.90 -22.12 -44.48
CA ASN A 597 -4.86 -23.13 -44.69
C ASN A 597 -5.23 -24.13 -45.80
N GLN A 598 -6.50 -24.50 -45.95
CA GLN A 598 -7.00 -25.30 -47.08
C GLN A 598 -6.83 -24.53 -48.40
N ARG A 599 -7.30 -23.28 -48.47
CA ARG A 599 -7.11 -22.41 -49.65
C ARG A 599 -5.64 -22.18 -49.98
N LEU A 600 -4.77 -22.05 -48.97
CA LEU A 600 -3.32 -21.92 -49.18
C LEU A 600 -2.71 -23.21 -49.76
N LYS A 601 -3.13 -24.39 -49.27
CA LYS A 601 -2.74 -25.69 -49.85
C LYS A 601 -3.21 -25.82 -51.30
N GLU A 602 -4.45 -25.44 -51.61
CA GLU A 602 -4.97 -25.43 -52.99
C GLU A 602 -4.18 -24.48 -53.89
N VAL A 603 -3.92 -23.25 -53.46
CA VAL A 603 -3.14 -22.27 -54.24
C VAL A 603 -1.71 -22.76 -54.47
N PHE A 604 -1.09 -23.36 -53.45
CA PHE A 604 0.23 -23.98 -53.58
C PHE A 604 0.21 -25.17 -54.56
N GLN A 605 -0.80 -26.04 -54.49
CA GLN A 605 -0.98 -27.16 -55.43
C GLN A 605 -1.17 -26.67 -56.87
N ARG A 606 -2.03 -25.66 -57.09
CA ARG A 606 -2.21 -25.04 -58.41
C ARG A 606 -0.91 -24.40 -58.91
N LYS A 607 -0.17 -23.68 -58.06
CA LYS A 607 1.10 -23.02 -58.44
C LYS A 607 2.24 -24.01 -58.71
N ILE A 608 2.36 -25.10 -57.94
CA ILE A 608 3.38 -26.13 -58.24
C ILE A 608 3.00 -26.96 -59.48
N GLN A 609 1.71 -27.14 -59.76
CA GLN A 609 1.26 -27.77 -61.01
C GLN A 609 1.51 -26.85 -62.22
N GLU A 610 1.18 -25.55 -62.12
CA GLU A 610 1.50 -24.52 -63.11
C GLU A 610 3.02 -24.49 -63.40
N PHE A 611 3.85 -24.47 -62.36
CA PHE A 611 5.31 -24.53 -62.50
C PHE A 611 5.79 -25.83 -63.17
N ARG A 612 5.26 -27.00 -62.78
CA ARG A 612 5.60 -28.29 -63.41
C ARG A 612 5.20 -28.33 -64.89
N THR A 613 4.04 -27.79 -65.27
CA THR A 613 3.62 -27.65 -66.66
C THR A 613 4.54 -26.72 -67.45
N VAL A 614 4.95 -25.58 -66.86
CA VAL A 614 5.91 -24.65 -67.49
C VAL A 614 7.28 -25.31 -67.67
N CYS A 615 7.80 -26.03 -66.67
CA CYS A 615 9.05 -26.80 -66.80
C CYS A 615 8.95 -27.89 -67.88
N TYR A 616 7.83 -28.63 -67.94
CA TYR A 616 7.59 -29.66 -68.95
C TYR A 616 7.63 -29.08 -70.38
N VAL A 617 6.94 -27.96 -70.60
CA VAL A 617 6.91 -27.28 -71.91
C VAL A 617 8.25 -26.63 -72.28
N LEU A 618 8.99 -26.06 -71.32
CA LEU A 618 10.25 -25.35 -71.59
C LEU A 618 11.49 -26.26 -71.67
N THR A 619 11.51 -27.38 -70.94
CA THR A 619 12.71 -28.23 -70.82
C THR A 619 12.52 -29.64 -71.38
N GLY A 620 11.31 -30.01 -71.80
CA GLY A 620 10.99 -31.36 -72.25
C GLY A 620 10.88 -32.40 -71.13
N TYR A 621 10.96 -32.02 -69.85
CA TYR A 621 10.93 -32.96 -68.72
C TYR A 621 9.79 -32.71 -67.73
N GLN A 622 8.98 -33.74 -67.48
CA GLN A 622 7.98 -33.74 -66.42
C GLN A 622 8.68 -34.15 -65.11
N ILE A 623 8.74 -33.23 -64.16
CA ILE A 623 9.41 -33.43 -62.87
C ILE A 623 8.38 -33.83 -61.81
N ASP A 624 8.50 -35.06 -61.29
CA ASP A 624 7.55 -35.70 -60.39
C ASP A 624 8.24 -36.12 -59.08
N ILE A 625 7.68 -35.71 -57.93
CA ILE A 625 8.21 -36.10 -56.61
C ILE A 625 7.62 -37.47 -56.26
N THR A 626 8.45 -38.51 -56.16
CA THR A 626 7.98 -39.89 -55.94
C THR A 626 7.98 -40.26 -54.46
N THR A 627 9.07 -39.98 -53.76
CA THR A 627 9.26 -40.15 -52.32
C THR A 627 10.14 -39.02 -51.80
N GLU A 628 10.34 -38.92 -50.49
CA GLU A 628 11.15 -37.84 -49.91
C GLU A 628 12.56 -37.78 -50.52
N ASN A 629 12.91 -36.60 -51.04
CA ASN A 629 14.18 -36.31 -51.71
C ASN A 629 14.42 -37.10 -53.02
N GLN A 630 13.38 -37.65 -53.66
CA GLN A 630 13.46 -38.30 -54.98
C GLN A 630 12.57 -37.63 -56.03
N TYR A 631 13.14 -37.41 -57.21
CA TYR A 631 12.54 -36.71 -58.35
C TYR A 631 12.63 -37.59 -59.60
N ARG A 632 11.49 -38.08 -60.09
CA ARG A 632 11.38 -38.76 -61.39
C ARG A 632 11.26 -37.69 -62.49
N LEU A 633 12.07 -37.82 -63.52
CA LEU A 633 12.02 -37.03 -64.75
C LEU A 633 11.57 -37.95 -65.89
N ALA A 634 10.39 -37.71 -66.44
CA ALA A 634 9.92 -38.33 -67.69
C ALA A 634 10.11 -37.34 -68.85
N SER A 635 10.56 -37.81 -70.01
CA SER A 635 10.76 -36.97 -71.21
C SER A 635 9.46 -36.82 -72.00
N VAL A 636 9.23 -35.65 -72.62
CA VAL A 636 8.22 -35.48 -73.70
C VAL A 636 8.47 -36.49 -74.84
N TYR A 637 9.75 -36.78 -75.10
CA TYR A 637 10.23 -37.61 -76.20
C TYR A 637 10.60 -39.03 -75.73
N ALA A 638 9.97 -39.52 -74.67
CA ALA A 638 10.19 -40.89 -74.16
C ALA A 638 9.68 -41.95 -75.17
N GLU A 639 10.49 -42.97 -75.44
CA GLU A 639 10.14 -44.06 -76.37
C GLU A 639 9.09 -45.00 -75.74
N HIS A 640 9.16 -45.22 -74.42
CA HIS A 640 8.21 -46.00 -73.63
C HIS A 640 7.68 -45.24 -72.40
N MET A 641 6.47 -45.57 -71.93
CA MET A 641 5.82 -44.88 -70.80
C MET A 641 6.56 -45.02 -69.45
N ASP A 642 7.38 -46.05 -69.30
CA ASP A 642 8.20 -46.29 -68.10
C ASP A 642 9.56 -45.57 -68.15
N ASP A 643 9.98 -45.06 -69.33
CA ASP A 643 11.29 -44.44 -69.54
C ASP A 643 11.42 -43.14 -68.75
N SER A 644 12.12 -43.25 -67.62
CA SER A 644 12.27 -42.14 -66.70
C SER A 644 13.59 -42.20 -65.95
N LEU A 645 14.15 -41.01 -65.72
CA LEU A 645 15.38 -40.80 -64.97
C LEU A 645 15.02 -40.46 -63.53
N LEU A 646 15.59 -41.15 -62.55
CA LEU A 646 15.30 -40.92 -61.14
C LEU A 646 16.49 -40.21 -60.49
N PHE A 647 16.29 -38.95 -60.07
CA PHE A 647 17.32 -38.18 -59.36
C PHE A 647 17.02 -38.15 -57.86
N LYS A 648 18.03 -38.46 -57.04
CA LYS A 648 17.97 -38.37 -55.58
C LYS A 648 18.79 -37.17 -55.10
N LYS A 649 18.21 -36.36 -54.22
CA LYS A 649 18.92 -35.24 -53.57
C LYS A 649 19.77 -35.77 -52.41
N GLY A 650 21.09 -35.61 -52.50
CA GLY A 650 22.02 -35.93 -51.43
C GLY A 650 21.96 -34.94 -50.27
N SER A 651 22.49 -35.32 -49.11
CA SER A 651 22.56 -34.46 -47.90
C SER A 651 23.39 -33.18 -48.11
N SER A 652 24.35 -33.22 -49.04
CA SER A 652 25.13 -32.08 -49.55
C SER A 652 24.34 -31.11 -50.46
N GLY A 653 23.06 -31.40 -50.76
CA GLY A 653 22.25 -30.65 -51.71
C GLY A 653 22.47 -31.00 -53.19
N SER A 654 23.53 -31.76 -53.52
CA SER A 654 23.79 -32.24 -54.89
C SER A 654 22.79 -33.32 -55.30
N MET A 655 22.21 -33.20 -56.50
CA MET A 655 21.42 -34.27 -57.11
C MET A 655 22.34 -35.38 -57.65
N GLN A 656 21.95 -36.64 -57.47
CA GLN A 656 22.60 -37.83 -58.01
C GLN A 656 21.61 -38.61 -58.86
N LEU A 657 22.04 -39.10 -60.02
CA LEU A 657 21.23 -40.01 -60.85
C LEU A 657 21.23 -41.41 -60.22
N MET A 658 20.05 -41.98 -60.04
CA MET A 658 19.84 -43.38 -59.66
C MET A 658 19.73 -44.24 -60.92
N GLU A 659 20.22 -45.48 -60.85
CA GLU A 659 20.10 -46.44 -61.96
C GLU A 659 18.64 -46.88 -62.16
N THR A 660 18.04 -46.41 -63.25
CA THR A 660 16.81 -46.95 -63.86
C THR A 660 17.16 -47.71 -65.14
N GLU A 661 16.30 -48.60 -65.63
CA GLU A 661 16.56 -49.31 -66.90
C GLU A 661 16.84 -48.35 -68.06
N PHE A 662 16.06 -47.27 -68.16
CA PHE A 662 16.29 -46.19 -69.12
C PHE A 662 17.64 -45.46 -68.92
N SER A 663 18.12 -45.28 -67.69
CA SER A 663 19.44 -44.66 -67.47
C SER A 663 20.61 -45.52 -67.99
N LYS A 664 20.45 -46.85 -68.06
CA LYS A 664 21.49 -47.78 -68.53
C LYS A 664 21.75 -47.64 -70.03
N THR A 665 20.72 -47.35 -70.83
CA THR A 665 20.86 -47.15 -72.28
C THR A 665 21.58 -45.86 -72.65
N LEU A 666 21.69 -44.92 -71.69
CA LEU A 666 22.33 -43.60 -71.84
C LEU A 666 23.76 -43.55 -71.28
N GLY A 667 24.37 -44.70 -71.01
CA GLY A 667 25.63 -44.82 -70.25
C GLY A 667 26.79 -43.95 -70.76
N GLU A 668 26.94 -43.78 -72.08
CA GLU A 668 27.98 -42.93 -72.67
C GLU A 668 27.75 -41.44 -72.38
N MET A 669 26.50 -40.96 -72.48
CA MET A 669 26.13 -39.59 -72.09
C MET A 669 26.24 -39.36 -70.58
N VAL A 670 25.95 -40.38 -69.75
CA VAL A 670 26.16 -40.34 -68.30
C VAL A 670 27.65 -40.24 -67.96
N ALA A 671 28.52 -40.97 -68.65
CA ALA A 671 29.97 -40.86 -68.48
C ALA A 671 30.50 -39.48 -68.89
N LEU A 672 30.09 -38.97 -70.06
CA LEU A 672 30.60 -37.71 -70.62
C LEU A 672 30.05 -36.49 -69.86
N HIS A 673 28.74 -36.34 -69.75
CA HIS A 673 28.14 -35.11 -69.21
C HIS A 673 28.03 -35.12 -67.67
N LEU A 674 27.72 -36.28 -67.06
CA LEU A 674 27.48 -36.35 -65.61
C LEU A 674 28.75 -36.65 -64.80
N HIS A 675 29.66 -37.51 -65.29
CA HIS A 675 30.92 -37.80 -64.60
C HIS A 675 32.06 -36.85 -64.99
N HIS A 676 32.29 -36.63 -66.30
CA HIS A 676 33.41 -35.81 -66.77
C HIS A 676 33.11 -34.31 -66.68
N GLN A 677 32.00 -33.84 -67.27
CA GLN A 677 31.60 -32.43 -67.24
C GLN A 677 30.85 -32.01 -65.95
N LYS A 678 30.37 -32.97 -65.14
CA LYS A 678 29.65 -32.76 -63.87
C LYS A 678 28.43 -31.83 -63.97
N SER A 679 27.74 -31.84 -65.12
CA SER A 679 26.65 -30.91 -65.43
C SER A 679 25.36 -31.66 -65.77
N ILE A 680 24.41 -31.67 -64.83
CA ILE A 680 23.06 -32.23 -65.03
C ILE A 680 22.31 -31.50 -66.15
N PRO A 681 22.33 -30.15 -66.27
CA PRO A 681 21.70 -29.48 -67.41
C PRO A 681 22.29 -29.92 -68.75
N ALA A 682 23.61 -30.05 -68.87
CA ALA A 682 24.23 -30.52 -70.12
C ALA A 682 23.84 -31.97 -70.46
N PHE A 683 23.79 -32.85 -69.45
CA PHE A 683 23.30 -34.22 -69.61
C PHE A 683 21.84 -34.27 -70.08
N LEU A 684 20.94 -33.56 -69.41
CA LEU A 684 19.52 -33.53 -69.77
C LEU A 684 19.29 -32.92 -71.16
N SER A 685 20.00 -31.85 -71.52
CA SER A 685 19.93 -31.30 -72.89
C SER A 685 20.45 -32.28 -73.95
N ALA A 686 21.55 -33.02 -73.69
CA ALA A 686 22.05 -34.02 -74.62
C ALA A 686 21.05 -35.17 -74.81
N VAL A 687 20.47 -35.69 -73.73
CA VAL A 687 19.44 -36.75 -73.78
C VAL A 687 18.15 -36.25 -74.46
N THR A 688 17.77 -34.98 -74.28
CA THR A 688 16.61 -34.40 -74.97
C THR A 688 16.83 -34.36 -76.48
N LEU A 689 18.04 -33.98 -76.93
CA LEU A 689 18.39 -33.91 -78.35
C LEU A 689 18.52 -35.30 -78.98
N ASP A 690 19.08 -36.28 -78.28
CA ASP A 690 19.13 -37.69 -78.73
C ASP A 690 17.72 -38.27 -78.87
N LEU A 691 16.88 -38.21 -77.83
CA LEU A 691 15.50 -38.67 -77.89
C LEU A 691 14.68 -37.98 -79.00
N PHE A 692 14.82 -36.65 -79.14
CA PHE A 692 14.16 -35.91 -80.21
C PHE A 692 14.66 -36.34 -81.60
N SER A 693 15.96 -36.61 -81.76
CA SER A 693 16.52 -37.13 -83.00
C SER A 693 15.93 -38.51 -83.32
N ARG A 694 15.86 -39.42 -82.34
CA ARG A 694 15.30 -40.77 -82.53
C ARG A 694 13.80 -40.74 -82.89
N GLN A 695 13.05 -39.84 -82.27
CA GLN A 695 11.62 -39.68 -82.55
C GLN A 695 11.35 -38.93 -83.88
N THR A 696 12.35 -38.26 -84.45
CA THR A 696 12.25 -37.62 -85.78
C THR A 696 12.91 -38.41 -86.91
N THR A 697 13.68 -39.48 -86.61
CA THR A 697 14.10 -40.49 -87.58
C THR A 697 12.97 -41.49 -87.87
N LEU A 698 12.10 -41.12 -88.80
CA LEU A 698 11.10 -41.96 -89.47
C LEU A 698 11.48 -42.19 -90.94
#